data_AF-A0A945ZBR6-F1
#
_entry.id   AF-A0A945ZBR6-F1
#
_cell.length_a   1.000
_cell.length_b   1.000
_cell.length_c   1.000
_cell.angle_alpha   90.00
_cell.angle_beta   90.00
_cell.angle_gamma   90.00
#
_symmetry.space_group_name_H-M   'P 1'
#
loop_
_entity.id
_entity.type
_entity.pdbx_description
1 polymer ?
#
loop_
_entity_poly.entity_id
_entity_poly.type
_entity_poly.pdbx_seq_one_letter_code
_entity_poly.pdbx_strand_id
1 'polypeptide(L)'
;DNEQLDWDLSDVTLKNIDGIEGGKKSDQITGTRGRDDIDGNAGNDTLDGGDGHDTLSGDAGNDDLKGGAGRDNLDGGSGNDKLDGGTGHDTLSGGSGDDAIQGGGGRDRLDGGKGEDTLDGGADSDVYIARHGDQDIYQDSGKGGKDTIKAEDRGGKDVDIELQKDFGTSEVDHGIEVIDGNKANKDAEVELRGDSANEQLDWDLSGVTLKNIDGIEGGKKSDQITGTKGRDDIDGNAGDDILSGGGGHDTIEGGAGSDQIFGNAGNDVIIADKSDSFIDGGDGYDVVYVKSMADADKIDMVNVEKVGLISDYEAAQEKAAEKAAAKAKAKEQASEEKAEAEDELQEKGQKLKKAYDEAKEDGSPEKKSALADAKVETEAALKNAKEKEEAETEAEKEAEQARIEEEEAVEKLREQRAEEAKRLEAEEAERQEAEEAERLKAEEAKRLETEEAERQEAEEAKRLETEEAERQEAEEAKRLEAEEAERQEAEEAKRLEAEEAERQEAEEAKRLEAEEAERQEAERQEAEEAKRLEAEEAERAELEEVERIKKEQEDLQAQKDEELASTESQTDSSATVSKIIKSSDDAIQDQELNANPDDFNTDLISKSGQEMFWIDGDADAVDEVHAFISIKLGDGADHLVLGGDENIDGMGNTGDNIILGNLGNNVIEADDGEDTLLAADGDDEVFGNQGDDAIFGNLGNDELFGNEGNDAQHGGQGADFVHGGQGDDTVLGGKGADQTLGGKGNDNVMGNQGDDTVQGGAGDDTVHGGRGDDIVIGGDGSDVVAGGKGTDFMQGGSGADTFVFNAGDGTDYITDFSAADGDQITLDAEHFGFLEGGDPTELLSLVQSDANGNAVLDLGGGDQVTLIGVDANGASADWLVLV
;
A
#
# COMPACT_ATOMS: atom_id res chain seq x y z
N ASP A 1 20.38 34.88 -75.73
CA ASP A 1 21.02 33.63 -76.15
C ASP A 1 21.50 32.90 -74.90
N ASN A 2 20.61 32.16 -74.25
CA ASN A 2 20.99 31.12 -73.29
C ASN A 2 20.69 29.80 -74.00
N GLU A 3 21.73 29.03 -74.29
CA GLU A 3 21.56 27.66 -74.75
C GLU A 3 21.24 26.80 -73.53
N GLN A 4 20.13 26.05 -73.58
CA GLN A 4 19.83 25.06 -72.56
C GLN A 4 20.85 23.93 -72.72
N LEU A 5 21.86 23.93 -71.84
CA LEU A 5 22.94 22.95 -71.84
C LEU A 5 22.43 21.64 -71.24
N ASP A 6 21.80 20.86 -72.10
CA ASP A 6 21.35 19.49 -71.85
C ASP A 6 22.58 18.59 -71.62
N TRP A 7 23.00 18.45 -70.36
CA TRP A 7 24.15 17.63 -69.95
C TRP A 7 23.69 16.19 -69.76
N ASP A 8 23.99 15.34 -70.73
CA ASP A 8 23.84 13.88 -70.59
C ASP A 8 24.87 13.35 -69.57
N LEU A 9 24.44 13.30 -68.31
CA LEU A 9 25.22 12.81 -67.17
C LEU A 9 25.14 11.28 -66.99
N SER A 10 24.51 10.53 -67.90
CA SER A 10 24.29 9.08 -67.74
C SER A 10 25.56 8.23 -67.66
N ASP A 11 26.70 8.76 -68.10
CA ASP A 11 28.05 8.17 -67.99
C ASP A 11 28.93 8.83 -66.88
N VAL A 12 28.38 9.72 -66.04
CA VAL A 12 29.14 10.52 -65.05
C VAL A 12 28.92 10.03 -63.63
N THR A 13 29.88 9.28 -63.09
CA THR A 13 29.93 8.96 -61.65
C THR A 13 30.61 10.08 -60.87
N LEU A 14 29.80 10.89 -60.17
CA LEU A 14 30.26 11.80 -59.13
C LEU A 14 30.63 11.02 -57.86
N LYS A 15 31.58 11.53 -57.06
CA LYS A 15 32.09 10.91 -55.83
C LYS A 15 32.69 11.99 -54.92
N ASN A 16 32.47 11.89 -53.61
CA ASN A 16 32.93 12.88 -52.64
C ASN A 16 32.43 14.28 -53.05
N ILE A 17 31.10 14.40 -53.16
CA ILE A 17 30.41 15.68 -53.27
C ILE A 17 29.65 15.82 -51.97
N ASP A 18 30.20 16.63 -51.07
CA ASP A 18 29.70 16.82 -49.72
C ASP A 18 28.64 17.96 -49.71
N GLY A 19 27.82 18.08 -50.77
CA GLY A 19 26.97 19.24 -51.06
C GLY A 19 26.33 19.27 -52.46
N ILE A 20 25.01 19.17 -52.56
CA ILE A 20 24.23 19.08 -53.81
C ILE A 20 23.06 20.09 -53.80
N GLU A 21 23.03 20.99 -54.79
CA GLU A 21 21.98 22.02 -54.98
C GLU A 21 21.08 21.64 -56.18
N GLY A 22 19.77 21.68 -55.97
CA GLY A 22 18.72 21.35 -56.91
C GLY A 22 18.42 22.44 -57.94
N GLY A 23 17.26 22.31 -58.58
CA GLY A 23 16.85 23.14 -59.72
C GLY A 23 15.81 24.19 -59.36
N LYS A 24 14.68 24.10 -60.09
CA LYS A 24 13.40 24.85 -59.92
C LYS A 24 12.23 24.04 -60.49
N LYS A 25 12.29 22.73 -60.26
CA LYS A 25 11.34 21.68 -60.61
C LYS A 25 11.68 20.43 -59.79
N SER A 26 10.71 19.51 -59.70
CA SER A 26 10.87 18.08 -59.40
C SER A 26 12.22 17.50 -59.85
N ASP A 27 13.17 17.44 -58.93
CA ASP A 27 14.49 16.83 -59.07
C ASP A 27 14.57 15.57 -58.19
N GLN A 28 15.54 14.68 -58.46
CA GLN A 28 15.76 13.46 -57.68
C GLN A 28 17.24 13.33 -57.36
N ILE A 29 17.56 13.32 -56.07
CA ILE A 29 18.93 13.39 -55.53
C ILE A 29 19.14 12.25 -54.54
N THR A 30 20.26 11.57 -54.66
CA THR A 30 20.72 10.55 -53.70
C THR A 30 22.16 10.87 -53.31
N GLY A 31 22.42 10.91 -52.00
CA GLY A 31 23.73 11.09 -51.36
C GLY A 31 24.59 9.82 -51.44
N THR A 32 25.42 9.59 -50.42
CA THR A 32 26.56 8.68 -50.54
C THR A 32 26.69 7.61 -49.44
N ARG A 33 27.67 7.79 -48.53
CA ARG A 33 28.07 6.94 -47.39
C ARG A 33 28.89 7.78 -46.39
N GLY A 34 28.51 9.02 -46.21
CA GLY A 34 29.18 10.03 -45.41
C GLY A 34 28.23 11.18 -45.20
N ARG A 35 28.69 12.28 -44.60
CA ARG A 35 27.87 13.48 -44.49
C ARG A 35 27.62 14.09 -45.87
N ASP A 36 26.36 14.04 -46.31
CA ASP A 36 25.85 14.73 -47.49
C ASP A 36 24.96 15.92 -47.07
N ASP A 37 24.96 16.99 -47.87
CA ASP A 37 24.27 18.27 -47.65
C ASP A 37 23.46 18.54 -48.94
N ILE A 38 22.13 18.52 -48.86
CA ILE A 38 21.22 18.36 -50.01
C ILE A 38 20.06 19.37 -49.95
N ASP A 39 19.91 20.16 -51.01
CA ASP A 39 18.92 21.24 -51.15
C ASP A 39 18.13 21.04 -52.46
N GLY A 40 16.79 20.88 -52.38
CA GLY A 40 15.87 20.74 -53.53
C GLY A 40 15.49 22.06 -54.21
N ASN A 41 15.54 23.17 -53.48
CA ASN A 41 15.15 24.53 -53.85
C ASN A 41 13.63 24.75 -54.08
N ALA A 42 13.06 24.23 -55.17
CA ALA A 42 11.69 24.57 -55.54
C ALA A 42 11.12 23.58 -56.55
N GLY A 43 10.32 22.63 -56.11
CA GLY A 43 10.01 21.47 -56.94
C GLY A 43 8.82 20.64 -56.48
N ASN A 44 9.05 19.33 -56.49
CA ASN A 44 8.27 18.24 -55.91
C ASN A 44 9.29 17.09 -55.89
N ASP A 45 10.19 17.17 -54.93
CA ASP A 45 11.54 16.63 -55.02
C ASP A 45 11.68 15.31 -54.25
N THR A 46 12.69 14.51 -54.60
CA THR A 46 12.97 13.23 -53.90
C THR A 46 14.42 13.23 -53.44
N LEU A 47 14.63 13.31 -52.13
CA LEU A 47 15.94 13.47 -51.50
C LEU A 47 16.23 12.28 -50.59
N ASP A 48 17.39 11.63 -50.76
CA ASP A 48 17.79 10.38 -50.10
C ASP A 48 19.26 10.53 -49.65
N GLY A 49 19.53 10.65 -48.35
CA GLY A 49 20.87 10.86 -47.79
C GLY A 49 21.76 9.61 -47.93
N GLY A 50 21.41 8.56 -47.18
CA GLY A 50 21.95 7.21 -47.34
C GLY A 50 22.50 6.61 -46.03
N ASP A 51 23.79 6.26 -46.03
CA ASP A 51 24.51 5.92 -44.78
C ASP A 51 25.27 7.20 -44.34
N GLY A 52 24.84 7.95 -43.32
CA GLY A 52 25.16 9.39 -43.23
C GLY A 52 25.30 10.03 -41.84
N HIS A 53 25.21 11.35 -41.84
CA HIS A 53 24.90 12.25 -40.72
C HIS A 53 24.43 13.57 -41.36
N ASP A 54 23.30 13.52 -42.07
CA ASP A 54 23.06 14.31 -43.28
C ASP A 54 22.21 15.55 -43.03
N THR A 55 22.04 16.38 -44.06
CA THR A 55 21.21 17.58 -44.00
C THR A 55 20.43 17.71 -45.30
N LEU A 56 19.10 17.62 -45.23
CA LEU A 56 18.19 17.60 -46.37
C LEU A 56 17.18 18.76 -46.24
N SER A 57 16.96 19.49 -47.32
CA SER A 57 16.02 20.62 -47.40
C SER A 57 15.17 20.50 -48.67
N GLY A 58 13.84 20.40 -48.54
CA GLY A 58 12.90 20.48 -49.68
C GLY A 58 12.74 21.91 -50.21
N ASP A 59 12.70 22.87 -49.28
CA ASP A 59 12.63 24.34 -49.45
C ASP A 59 11.28 24.84 -49.99
N ALA A 60 10.73 24.29 -51.09
CA ALA A 60 9.38 24.64 -51.57
C ALA A 60 8.77 23.66 -52.59
N GLY A 61 7.89 22.74 -52.15
CA GLY A 61 7.31 21.74 -53.05
C GLY A 61 6.16 20.91 -52.47
N ASN A 62 6.29 19.59 -52.64
CA ASN A 62 5.57 18.51 -51.94
C ASN A 62 6.57 17.35 -52.09
N ASP A 63 7.43 17.21 -51.11
CA ASP A 63 8.76 16.59 -51.26
C ASP A 63 8.88 15.30 -50.44
N ASP A 64 9.73 14.36 -50.85
CA ASP A 64 9.93 13.05 -50.19
C ASP A 64 11.41 12.95 -49.75
N LEU A 65 11.65 13.25 -48.47
CA LEU A 65 12.96 13.36 -47.82
C LEU A 65 13.26 12.11 -46.99
N LYS A 66 14.48 11.57 -47.12
CA LYS A 66 14.97 10.41 -46.34
C LYS A 66 16.38 10.64 -45.80
N GLY A 67 16.58 10.52 -44.50
CA GLY A 67 17.91 10.50 -43.89
C GLY A 67 18.63 9.20 -44.22
N GLY A 68 18.24 8.13 -43.53
CA GLY A 68 18.58 6.74 -43.82
C GLY A 68 19.16 6.04 -42.60
N ALA A 69 20.47 6.18 -42.40
CA ALA A 69 21.18 5.57 -41.27
C ALA A 69 22.32 6.48 -40.80
N GLY A 70 22.10 7.26 -39.74
CA GLY A 70 23.02 8.34 -39.40
C GLY A 70 22.71 9.13 -38.12
N ARG A 71 22.59 10.44 -38.30
CA ARG A 71 22.06 11.42 -37.35
C ARG A 71 21.75 12.66 -38.17
N ASP A 72 20.53 12.73 -38.66
CA ASP A 72 20.20 13.44 -39.89
C ASP A 72 19.23 14.60 -39.58
N ASN A 73 19.29 15.67 -40.39
CA ASN A 73 18.50 16.89 -40.21
C ASN A 73 17.66 17.14 -41.46
N LEU A 74 16.35 16.91 -41.38
CA LEU A 74 15.40 17.04 -42.50
C LEU A 74 14.51 18.27 -42.28
N ASP A 75 14.35 19.10 -43.31
CA ASP A 75 13.45 20.26 -43.34
C ASP A 75 12.63 20.24 -44.66
N GLY A 76 11.31 20.04 -44.59
CA GLY A 76 10.43 20.04 -45.77
C GLY A 76 10.35 21.44 -46.36
N GLY A 77 9.83 22.37 -45.56
CA GLY A 77 9.97 23.81 -45.70
C GLY A 77 8.67 24.53 -46.07
N SER A 78 7.99 24.09 -47.12
CA SER A 78 6.74 24.73 -47.62
C SER A 78 6.05 23.86 -48.67
N GLY A 79 5.19 22.96 -48.21
CA GLY A 79 4.55 21.96 -49.05
C GLY A 79 3.47 21.17 -48.33
N ASN A 80 3.26 19.94 -48.79
CA ASN A 80 2.72 18.85 -47.99
C ASN A 80 3.78 17.77 -48.21
N ASP A 81 4.73 17.70 -47.29
CA ASP A 81 6.00 17.02 -47.44
C ASP A 81 5.97 15.69 -46.67
N LYS A 82 6.81 14.75 -47.08
CA LYS A 82 7.07 13.51 -46.33
C LYS A 82 8.52 13.47 -45.88
N LEU A 83 8.70 13.28 -44.58
CA LEU A 83 9.99 13.03 -43.96
C LEU A 83 10.07 11.59 -43.42
N ASP A 84 11.29 11.06 -43.32
CA ASP A 84 11.62 9.65 -43.05
C ASP A 84 13.07 9.64 -42.51
N GLY A 85 13.25 9.70 -41.19
CA GLY A 85 14.58 9.80 -40.54
C GLY A 85 15.39 8.52 -40.78
N GLY A 86 14.84 7.40 -40.34
CA GLY A 86 15.25 6.04 -40.68
C GLY A 86 15.82 5.28 -39.48
N THR A 87 17.10 5.50 -39.18
CA THR A 87 17.77 4.97 -37.99
C THR A 87 18.85 5.95 -37.52
N GLY A 88 18.66 6.57 -36.36
CA GLY A 88 19.47 7.74 -36.00
C GLY A 88 19.20 8.30 -34.60
N HIS A 89 19.25 9.63 -34.51
CA HIS A 89 18.87 10.48 -33.37
C HIS A 89 18.49 11.84 -33.96
N ASP A 90 17.56 11.81 -34.89
CA ASP A 90 17.39 12.71 -36.01
C ASP A 90 16.61 13.96 -35.63
N THR A 91 16.47 14.89 -36.56
CA THR A 91 15.71 16.13 -36.34
C THR A 91 14.94 16.48 -37.60
N LEU A 92 13.62 16.42 -37.48
CA LEU A 92 12.67 16.48 -38.59
C LEU A 92 11.74 17.68 -38.41
N SER A 93 11.66 18.52 -39.45
CA SER A 93 10.84 19.74 -39.54
C SER A 93 9.98 19.65 -40.79
N GLY A 94 8.65 19.61 -40.65
CA GLY A 94 7.72 19.65 -41.79
C GLY A 94 7.77 21.04 -42.43
N GLY A 95 7.15 22.01 -41.77
CA GLY A 95 7.47 23.42 -41.88
C GLY A 95 6.26 24.32 -42.11
N SER A 96 5.45 24.06 -43.13
CA SER A 96 4.22 24.83 -43.47
C SER A 96 3.37 24.20 -44.58
N GLY A 97 2.28 23.57 -44.15
CA GLY A 97 1.25 22.84 -44.89
C GLY A 97 0.99 21.53 -44.16
N ASP A 98 0.26 20.58 -44.73
CA ASP A 98 -0.18 19.38 -44.01
C ASP A 98 0.82 18.22 -44.25
N ASP A 99 1.78 18.06 -43.34
CA ASP A 99 3.03 17.29 -43.49
C ASP A 99 3.00 15.90 -42.81
N ALA A 100 3.80 14.95 -43.31
CA ALA A 100 3.83 13.56 -42.82
C ALA A 100 5.25 13.14 -42.40
N ILE A 101 5.51 13.12 -41.10
CA ILE A 101 6.84 12.94 -40.51
C ILE A 101 6.93 11.56 -39.85
N GLN A 102 8.02 10.84 -40.14
CA GLN A 102 8.36 9.58 -39.48
C GLN A 102 9.82 9.63 -39.02
N GLY A 103 10.08 9.47 -37.72
CA GLY A 103 11.44 9.39 -37.16
C GLY A 103 12.10 8.06 -37.55
N GLY A 104 11.83 7.02 -36.76
CA GLY A 104 11.86 5.62 -37.21
C GLY A 104 12.56 4.67 -36.24
N GLY A 105 13.64 5.09 -35.57
CA GLY A 105 14.39 4.21 -34.69
C GLY A 105 15.63 4.85 -34.09
N GLY A 106 15.60 5.05 -32.78
CA GLY A 106 16.51 5.91 -32.04
C GLY A 106 15.86 7.26 -31.75
N ARG A 107 16.25 7.87 -30.63
CA ARG A 107 15.66 9.08 -30.06
C ARG A 107 15.72 10.32 -30.97
N ASP A 108 14.60 10.62 -31.61
CA ASP A 108 14.43 11.64 -32.63
C ASP A 108 13.72 12.91 -32.08
N ARG A 109 13.78 14.03 -32.81
CA ARG A 109 12.94 15.23 -32.57
C ARG A 109 12.09 15.54 -33.79
N LEU A 110 10.77 15.57 -33.63
CA LEU A 110 9.79 15.81 -34.68
C LEU A 110 9.03 17.11 -34.43
N ASP A 111 8.92 17.95 -35.45
CA ASP A 111 8.27 19.28 -35.40
C ASP A 111 7.47 19.45 -36.69
N GLY A 112 6.13 19.35 -36.63
CA GLY A 112 5.24 19.45 -37.80
C GLY A 112 5.33 20.83 -38.42
N GLY A 113 4.76 21.80 -37.73
CA GLY A 113 5.27 23.16 -37.68
C GLY A 113 4.40 24.24 -38.31
N LYS A 114 3.38 23.87 -39.09
CA LYS A 114 2.14 24.63 -39.33
C LYS A 114 1.21 23.87 -40.29
N GLY A 115 0.18 23.19 -39.79
CA GLY A 115 -0.68 22.38 -40.63
C GLY A 115 -1.80 21.65 -39.90
N GLU A 116 -2.20 20.55 -40.52
CA GLU A 116 -2.90 19.41 -39.90
C GLU A 116 -1.91 18.23 -40.03
N ASP A 117 -0.81 18.26 -39.26
CA ASP A 117 0.36 17.41 -39.50
C ASP A 117 0.19 15.99 -38.92
N THR A 118 1.01 15.03 -39.34
CA THR A 118 1.03 13.67 -38.77
C THR A 118 2.46 13.25 -38.44
N LEU A 119 2.72 13.01 -37.15
CA LEU A 119 4.05 12.71 -36.61
C LEU A 119 4.06 11.31 -35.99
N ASP A 120 4.91 10.44 -36.51
CA ASP A 120 5.18 9.07 -36.03
C ASP A 120 6.64 8.99 -35.56
N GLY A 121 6.87 8.88 -34.25
CA GLY A 121 8.21 8.82 -33.65
C GLY A 121 8.94 7.57 -34.11
N GLY A 122 8.54 6.42 -33.59
CA GLY A 122 9.05 5.12 -33.95
C GLY A 122 9.48 4.34 -32.72
N ALA A 123 10.67 3.75 -32.75
CA ALA A 123 11.19 2.98 -31.62
C ALA A 123 12.34 3.72 -30.90
N ASP A 124 12.51 3.42 -29.61
CA ASP A 124 13.25 4.22 -28.61
C ASP A 124 12.40 5.36 -28.04
N SER A 125 12.85 6.62 -27.93
CA SER A 125 12.20 7.62 -27.05
C SER A 125 12.31 9.04 -27.58
N ASP A 126 11.22 9.55 -28.12
CA ASP A 126 11.20 10.63 -29.09
C ASP A 126 10.58 11.91 -28.53
N VAL A 127 10.87 13.05 -29.18
CA VAL A 127 10.42 14.37 -28.75
C VAL A 127 9.61 15.05 -29.84
N TYR A 128 8.29 15.09 -29.66
CA TYR A 128 7.33 15.79 -30.50
C TYR A 128 7.18 17.23 -30.03
N ILE A 129 6.97 18.16 -30.98
CA ILE A 129 6.87 19.60 -30.69
C ILE A 129 5.49 20.12 -31.10
N ALA A 130 4.63 20.31 -30.11
CA ALA A 130 3.29 20.88 -30.28
C ALA A 130 3.34 22.41 -30.31
N ARG A 131 2.45 23.03 -31.10
CA ARG A 131 2.41 24.48 -31.33
C ARG A 131 0.97 25.00 -31.35
N HIS A 132 0.77 26.23 -30.89
CA HIS A 132 -0.57 26.83 -30.84
C HIS A 132 -1.23 26.96 -32.22
N GLY A 133 -2.38 26.29 -32.38
CA GLY A 133 -3.36 26.53 -33.44
C GLY A 133 -3.21 25.70 -34.71
N ASP A 134 -2.36 24.68 -34.68
CA ASP A 134 -2.22 23.63 -35.68
C ASP A 134 -2.98 22.37 -35.15
N GLN A 135 -3.54 21.51 -36.02
CA GLN A 135 -4.30 20.31 -35.59
C GLN A 135 -3.51 19.03 -35.90
N ASP A 136 -2.41 18.86 -35.17
CA ASP A 136 -1.43 17.80 -35.42
C ASP A 136 -1.83 16.48 -34.74
N ILE A 137 -1.61 15.38 -35.46
CA ILE A 137 -1.86 14.00 -35.01
C ILE A 137 -0.53 13.37 -34.60
N TYR A 138 -0.41 13.01 -33.33
CA TYR A 138 0.77 12.33 -32.78
C TYR A 138 0.53 10.81 -32.70
N GLN A 139 1.54 10.01 -33.04
CA GLN A 139 1.50 8.55 -33.10
C GLN A 139 2.82 7.95 -32.61
N ASP A 140 2.74 6.86 -31.85
CA ASP A 140 3.81 5.87 -31.67
C ASP A 140 3.40 4.58 -32.41
N SER A 141 4.26 4.11 -33.31
CA SER A 141 4.10 2.82 -34.02
C SER A 141 5.22 1.82 -33.74
N GLY A 142 6.13 2.13 -32.81
CA GLY A 142 7.30 1.36 -32.44
C GLY A 142 7.05 0.33 -31.35
N LYS A 143 8.04 0.19 -30.46
CA LYS A 143 8.04 -0.74 -29.31
C LYS A 143 9.04 -0.31 -28.24
N GLY A 144 8.54 0.35 -27.20
CA GLY A 144 9.22 0.56 -25.93
C GLY A 144 10.14 1.79 -25.90
N GLY A 145 9.93 2.58 -24.83
CA GLY A 145 10.59 3.84 -24.54
C GLY A 145 9.62 4.76 -23.77
N LYS A 146 10.04 6.00 -23.50
CA LYS A 146 9.15 7.04 -22.96
C LYS A 146 9.23 8.29 -23.83
N ASP A 147 8.14 8.55 -24.54
CA ASP A 147 8.04 9.65 -25.50
C ASP A 147 7.63 10.95 -24.82
N THR A 148 8.00 12.09 -25.40
CA THR A 148 7.68 13.40 -24.84
C THR A 148 7.03 14.32 -25.86
N ILE A 149 5.82 14.81 -25.57
CA ILE A 149 5.17 15.88 -26.35
C ILE A 149 5.41 17.20 -25.62
N LYS A 150 6.12 18.13 -26.27
CA LYS A 150 6.48 19.43 -25.69
C LYS A 150 5.71 20.54 -26.38
N ALA A 151 4.86 21.24 -25.64
CA ALA A 151 4.22 22.46 -26.11
C ALA A 151 5.26 23.60 -26.11
N GLU A 152 5.63 24.11 -27.29
CA GLU A 152 6.57 25.24 -27.46
C GLU A 152 5.83 26.53 -27.91
N ASP A 153 4.95 27.09 -27.08
CA ASP A 153 4.35 28.39 -27.38
C ASP A 153 5.24 29.60 -26.98
N ARG A 154 5.05 30.71 -27.70
CA ARG A 154 5.67 32.03 -27.47
C ARG A 154 4.65 33.18 -27.53
N GLY A 155 3.35 32.88 -27.55
CA GLY A 155 2.23 33.81 -27.76
C GLY A 155 1.31 34.04 -26.55
N GLY A 156 1.26 33.10 -25.60
CA GLY A 156 0.33 33.04 -24.47
C GLY A 156 -1.04 32.50 -24.89
N LYS A 157 -1.11 31.25 -25.36
CA LYS A 157 -2.37 30.57 -25.72
C LYS A 157 -2.30 29.03 -25.70
N ASP A 158 -3.46 28.47 -25.39
CA ASP A 158 -4.00 27.11 -25.56
C ASP A 158 -3.39 26.26 -26.71
N VAL A 159 -3.05 24.99 -26.42
CA VAL A 159 -2.46 24.05 -27.39
C VAL A 159 -3.29 22.76 -27.46
N ASP A 160 -4.09 22.63 -28.53
CA ASP A 160 -4.79 21.39 -28.89
C ASP A 160 -3.78 20.25 -29.14
N ILE A 161 -4.03 19.05 -28.61
CA ILE A 161 -3.22 17.83 -28.89
C ILE A 161 -4.17 16.66 -29.22
N GLU A 162 -4.01 16.02 -30.39
CA GLU A 162 -4.77 14.83 -30.79
C GLU A 162 -3.87 13.58 -30.85
N LEU A 163 -4.23 12.54 -30.08
CA LEU A 163 -3.55 11.25 -30.04
C LEU A 163 -4.38 10.18 -30.76
N GLN A 164 -3.75 9.35 -31.60
CA GLN A 164 -4.50 8.33 -32.36
C GLN A 164 -4.11 6.87 -32.07
N LYS A 165 -5.02 6.23 -31.32
CA LYS A 165 -5.51 4.84 -31.45
C LYS A 165 -4.57 3.65 -31.16
N ASP A 166 -3.34 3.62 -31.65
CA ASP A 166 -2.51 2.41 -31.56
C ASP A 166 -1.55 2.43 -30.34
N PHE A 167 -1.42 3.57 -29.65
CA PHE A 167 -0.88 3.69 -28.28
C PHE A 167 -1.53 2.64 -27.34
N GLY A 168 -0.74 2.01 -26.47
CA GLY A 168 -1.21 1.12 -25.39
C GLY A 168 -1.61 -0.31 -25.78
N THR A 169 -1.90 -0.63 -27.04
CA THR A 169 -2.58 -1.90 -27.41
C THR A 169 -1.75 -3.22 -27.31
N SER A 170 -0.64 -3.26 -26.56
CA SER A 170 0.34 -4.36 -26.62
C SER A 170 1.28 -4.53 -25.38
N GLU A 171 0.75 -4.83 -24.18
CA GLU A 171 1.49 -5.51 -23.08
C GLU A 171 2.91 -4.95 -22.73
N VAL A 172 3.15 -3.64 -22.87
CA VAL A 172 4.44 -2.97 -22.63
C VAL A 172 4.17 -1.53 -22.19
N ASP A 173 4.94 -1.03 -21.20
CA ASP A 173 4.98 0.37 -20.77
C ASP A 173 5.35 1.30 -21.95
N HIS A 174 4.42 2.18 -22.34
CA HIS A 174 4.62 3.26 -23.31
C HIS A 174 4.27 4.60 -22.63
N GLY A 175 5.13 5.04 -21.70
CA GLY A 175 4.90 6.26 -20.95
C GLY A 175 5.05 7.52 -21.81
N ILE A 176 3.94 8.22 -22.08
CA ILE A 176 3.96 9.55 -22.73
C ILE A 176 4.09 10.62 -21.66
N GLU A 177 5.08 11.50 -21.78
CA GLU A 177 5.21 12.69 -20.95
C GLU A 177 4.78 13.95 -21.73
N VAL A 178 3.72 14.64 -21.28
CA VAL A 178 3.29 15.92 -21.88
C VAL A 178 3.80 17.07 -21.02
N ILE A 179 4.51 18.04 -21.63
CA ILE A 179 5.17 19.15 -20.92
C ILE A 179 4.86 20.50 -21.59
N ASP A 180 4.35 21.47 -20.82
CA ASP A 180 4.47 22.88 -21.22
C ASP A 180 5.92 23.38 -21.08
N GLY A 181 6.51 23.83 -22.18
CA GLY A 181 7.83 24.46 -22.19
C GLY A 181 7.84 25.90 -21.66
N ASN A 182 6.67 26.50 -21.42
CA ASN A 182 6.50 27.93 -21.16
C ASN A 182 6.37 28.26 -19.66
N LYS A 183 7.46 28.05 -18.88
CA LYS A 183 7.65 28.42 -17.44
C LYS A 183 7.43 29.94 -17.11
N ALA A 184 6.63 30.68 -17.87
CA ALA A 184 6.35 32.11 -17.76
C ALA A 184 4.89 32.54 -18.02
N ASN A 185 3.96 31.65 -18.44
CA ASN A 185 2.58 32.04 -18.78
C ASN A 185 1.52 31.12 -18.12
N LYS A 186 0.64 31.69 -17.29
CA LYS A 186 -0.38 30.94 -16.51
C LYS A 186 -1.74 30.87 -17.23
N ASP A 187 -1.68 30.66 -18.54
CA ASP A 187 -2.81 30.65 -19.46
C ASP A 187 -2.49 29.66 -20.61
N ALA A 188 -1.99 28.47 -20.27
CA ALA A 188 -1.50 27.45 -21.21
C ALA A 188 -2.31 26.14 -21.05
N GLU A 189 -3.56 26.20 -21.48
CA GLU A 189 -4.53 25.10 -21.45
C GLU A 189 -4.19 24.06 -22.54
N VAL A 190 -4.20 22.76 -22.21
CA VAL A 190 -3.85 21.66 -23.13
C VAL A 190 -5.02 20.69 -23.23
N GLU A 191 -5.85 20.87 -24.25
CA GLU A 191 -7.07 20.07 -24.42
C GLU A 191 -6.77 18.77 -25.19
N LEU A 192 -6.75 17.64 -24.47
CA LEU A 192 -6.59 16.30 -25.03
C LEU A 192 -7.89 15.86 -25.73
N ARG A 193 -7.96 16.02 -27.06
CA ARG A 193 -9.19 15.79 -27.82
C ARG A 193 -9.26 14.41 -28.48
N GLY A 194 -10.48 13.87 -28.50
CA GLY A 194 -10.84 12.64 -29.19
C GLY A 194 -11.52 12.79 -30.54
N ASP A 195 -11.44 11.74 -31.37
CA ASP A 195 -12.26 11.59 -32.59
C ASP A 195 -13.76 11.56 -32.24
N SER A 196 -14.37 12.74 -32.26
CA SER A 196 -15.80 12.97 -32.02
C SER A 196 -16.73 12.40 -33.11
N ALA A 197 -16.20 11.71 -34.14
CA ALA A 197 -17.00 11.13 -35.22
C ALA A 197 -17.57 9.73 -34.95
N ASN A 198 -17.15 9.03 -33.88
CA ASN A 198 -17.50 7.61 -33.69
C ASN A 198 -17.78 7.23 -32.22
N GLU A 199 -19.04 6.86 -31.90
CA GLU A 199 -19.53 6.43 -30.57
C GLU A 199 -18.97 5.04 -30.11
N GLN A 200 -17.80 4.61 -30.64
CA GLN A 200 -17.20 3.30 -30.40
C GLN A 200 -15.70 3.26 -30.77
N LEU A 201 -14.93 4.27 -30.36
CA LEU A 201 -13.51 4.07 -30.05
C LEU A 201 -13.31 4.26 -28.55
N ASP A 202 -12.28 3.60 -28.05
CA ASP A 202 -12.01 3.35 -26.66
C ASP A 202 -10.54 3.68 -26.44
N TRP A 203 -10.22 4.45 -25.39
CA TRP A 203 -8.85 4.79 -25.05
C TRP A 203 -8.43 4.03 -23.80
N ASP A 204 -7.13 3.86 -23.71
CA ASP A 204 -6.40 3.38 -22.55
C ASP A 204 -5.33 4.45 -22.31
N LEU A 205 -5.45 5.18 -21.22
CA LEU A 205 -4.51 6.25 -20.83
C LEU A 205 -3.53 5.77 -19.74
N SER A 206 -3.52 4.47 -19.42
CA SER A 206 -2.55 3.91 -18.47
C SER A 206 -1.12 4.17 -18.95
N GLY A 207 -0.32 4.78 -18.08
CA GLY A 207 1.06 5.20 -18.36
C GLY A 207 1.24 6.65 -18.87
N VAL A 208 0.17 7.40 -19.19
CA VAL A 208 0.31 8.81 -19.59
C VAL A 208 0.64 9.69 -18.36
N THR A 209 1.73 10.43 -18.42
CA THR A 209 2.17 11.36 -17.35
C THR A 209 2.07 12.81 -17.84
N LEU A 210 1.14 13.57 -17.26
CA LEU A 210 0.97 15.00 -17.57
C LEU A 210 1.79 15.87 -16.61
N LYS A 211 2.47 16.92 -17.09
CA LYS A 211 3.27 17.83 -16.25
C LYS A 211 3.20 19.28 -16.72
N ASN A 212 2.90 20.19 -15.79
CA ASN A 212 2.79 21.64 -16.01
C ASN A 212 1.63 22.03 -16.96
N ILE A 213 0.42 21.51 -16.72
CA ILE A 213 -0.77 21.84 -17.51
C ILE A 213 -1.80 22.53 -16.61
N ASP A 214 -2.07 23.82 -16.86
CA ASP A 214 -3.17 24.56 -16.23
C ASP A 214 -4.49 24.12 -16.93
N GLY A 215 -5.23 23.15 -16.38
CA GLY A 215 -6.54 22.68 -16.89
C GLY A 215 -6.51 21.28 -17.53
N ILE A 216 -7.15 20.28 -16.90
CA ILE A 216 -7.13 18.87 -17.33
C ILE A 216 -8.56 18.26 -17.29
N GLU A 217 -9.05 17.73 -18.41
CA GLU A 217 -10.35 17.04 -18.53
C GLU A 217 -10.15 15.54 -18.85
N GLY A 218 -10.77 14.67 -18.05
CA GLY A 218 -10.77 13.22 -18.15
C GLY A 218 -11.80 12.64 -19.13
N GLY A 219 -11.81 11.32 -19.23
CA GLY A 219 -12.46 10.53 -20.26
C GLY A 219 -13.87 10.03 -19.93
N LYS A 220 -14.03 8.71 -19.91
CA LYS A 220 -15.30 7.95 -19.66
C LYS A 220 -15.03 6.55 -19.07
N LYS A 221 -13.92 6.44 -18.35
CA LYS A 221 -13.29 5.26 -17.75
C LYS A 221 -12.38 5.78 -16.64
N SER A 222 -12.04 4.93 -15.67
CA SER A 222 -11.02 5.21 -14.66
C SER A 222 -9.73 5.76 -15.26
N ASP A 223 -9.49 7.04 -15.03
CA ASP A 223 -8.29 7.77 -15.41
C ASP A 223 -7.40 8.03 -14.18
N GLN A 224 -6.10 8.23 -14.42
CA GLN A 224 -5.15 8.66 -13.40
C GLN A 224 -4.61 10.05 -13.78
N ILE A 225 -4.89 11.07 -12.97
CA ILE A 225 -4.55 12.46 -13.26
C ILE A 225 -3.75 13.05 -12.10
N THR A 226 -2.66 13.75 -12.39
CA THR A 226 -1.86 14.49 -11.41
C THR A 226 -1.57 15.90 -11.90
N GLY A 227 -1.86 16.88 -11.06
CA GLY A 227 -1.59 18.30 -11.23
C GLY A 227 -0.13 18.67 -11.02
N THR A 228 0.13 19.92 -10.62
CA THR A 228 1.43 20.55 -10.79
C THR A 228 2.01 21.04 -9.45
N LYS A 229 2.67 22.20 -9.46
CA LYS A 229 3.09 22.96 -8.27
C LYS A 229 2.51 24.39 -8.32
N GLY A 230 1.33 24.54 -8.96
CA GLY A 230 0.91 25.76 -9.63
C GLY A 230 -0.42 26.31 -9.15
N ARG A 231 -1.42 26.19 -10.01
CA ARG A 231 -2.84 26.21 -9.66
C ARG A 231 -3.55 25.43 -10.75
N ASP A 232 -4.13 24.31 -10.39
CA ASP A 232 -4.69 23.38 -11.34
C ASP A 232 -6.24 23.34 -11.25
N ASP A 233 -6.89 23.03 -12.37
CA ASP A 233 -8.34 22.85 -12.50
C ASP A 233 -8.52 21.50 -13.21
N ILE A 234 -9.08 20.51 -12.51
CA ILE A 234 -9.07 19.09 -12.90
C ILE A 234 -10.51 18.57 -12.88
N ASP A 235 -10.93 17.87 -13.93
CA ASP A 235 -12.24 17.20 -14.02
C ASP A 235 -12.05 15.74 -14.45
N GLY A 236 -12.37 14.76 -13.60
CA GLY A 236 -12.32 13.33 -13.93
C GLY A 236 -13.40 12.90 -14.92
N ASN A 237 -14.47 13.70 -15.05
CA ASN A 237 -15.57 13.53 -15.99
C ASN A 237 -16.47 12.31 -15.67
N ALA A 238 -15.97 11.07 -15.84
CA ALA A 238 -16.75 9.83 -15.62
C ALA A 238 -15.93 8.52 -15.70
N GLY A 239 -15.09 8.22 -14.71
CA GLY A 239 -14.57 6.88 -14.46
C GLY A 239 -14.82 6.42 -13.02
N ASP A 240 -14.02 5.47 -12.54
CA ASP A 240 -13.72 5.37 -11.11
C ASP A 240 -12.29 5.91 -10.97
N ASP A 241 -12.18 7.24 -10.81
CA ASP A 241 -10.97 8.01 -11.18
C ASP A 241 -9.99 8.23 -10.02
N ILE A 242 -8.68 8.37 -10.29
CA ILE A 242 -7.66 8.74 -9.28
C ILE A 242 -7.09 10.11 -9.64
N LEU A 243 -7.46 11.14 -8.86
CA LEU A 243 -7.16 12.54 -9.15
C LEU A 243 -6.28 13.16 -8.06
N SER A 244 -5.18 13.80 -8.44
CA SER A 244 -4.24 14.45 -7.51
C SER A 244 -3.96 15.89 -7.93
N GLY A 245 -4.07 16.85 -7.02
CA GLY A 245 -3.73 18.26 -7.26
C GLY A 245 -2.23 18.54 -7.30
N GLY A 246 -1.40 17.72 -6.64
CA GLY A 246 0.05 17.91 -6.53
C GLY A 246 0.43 19.02 -5.54
N GLY A 247 0.03 20.26 -5.81
CA GLY A 247 0.09 21.34 -4.83
C GLY A 247 -0.03 22.74 -5.44
N GLY A 248 -0.99 23.50 -4.98
CA GLY A 248 -1.26 24.83 -5.50
C GLY A 248 -2.29 25.56 -4.66
N HIS A 249 -3.46 25.81 -5.23
CA HIS A 249 -4.68 26.32 -4.58
C HIS A 249 -5.83 25.90 -5.51
N ASP A 250 -6.12 24.62 -5.58
CA ASP A 250 -6.54 23.93 -6.80
C ASP A 250 -8.06 23.70 -6.84
N THR A 251 -8.57 23.20 -7.94
CA THR A 251 -9.98 22.82 -8.11
C THR A 251 -10.03 21.46 -8.79
N ILE A 252 -10.78 20.52 -8.20
CA ILE A 252 -10.82 19.12 -8.65
C ILE A 252 -12.26 18.62 -8.58
N GLU A 253 -12.88 18.27 -9.71
CA GLU A 253 -14.18 17.60 -9.78
C GLU A 253 -13.98 16.12 -10.10
N GLY A 254 -14.47 15.23 -9.23
CA GLY A 254 -14.38 13.76 -9.46
C GLY A 254 -15.15 13.31 -10.70
N GLY A 255 -16.31 13.94 -10.93
CA GLY A 255 -17.18 13.63 -12.06
C GLY A 255 -18.26 12.62 -11.69
N ALA A 256 -18.06 11.34 -12.02
CA ALA A 256 -19.16 10.37 -12.08
C ALA A 256 -18.82 8.87 -11.91
N GLY A 257 -17.99 8.49 -10.94
CA GLY A 257 -17.96 7.11 -10.40
C GLY A 257 -17.32 7.01 -9.03
N SER A 258 -16.53 5.97 -8.77
CA SER A 258 -15.99 5.60 -7.45
C SER A 258 -14.66 6.28 -7.11
N ASP A 259 -14.59 7.57 -7.41
CA ASP A 259 -13.38 8.38 -7.48
C ASP A 259 -12.58 8.49 -6.16
N GLN A 260 -11.25 8.63 -6.27
CA GLN A 260 -10.30 8.90 -5.19
C GLN A 260 -9.59 10.24 -5.47
N ILE A 261 -9.67 11.19 -4.54
CA ILE A 261 -9.21 12.57 -4.79
C ILE A 261 -8.21 13.04 -3.72
N PHE A 262 -7.07 13.58 -4.15
CA PHE A 262 -6.00 14.07 -3.29
C PHE A 262 -5.72 15.55 -3.59
N GLY A 263 -6.01 16.47 -2.66
CA GLY A 263 -5.70 17.90 -2.79
C GLY A 263 -4.18 18.16 -2.75
N ASN A 264 -3.49 17.53 -1.79
CA ASN A 264 -2.06 17.70 -1.50
C ASN A 264 -1.74 19.09 -0.90
N ALA A 265 -0.76 19.82 -1.42
CA ALA A 265 -0.18 20.98 -0.72
C ALA A 265 -0.81 22.32 -1.15
N GLY A 266 -2.05 22.61 -0.74
CA GLY A 266 -2.80 23.77 -1.27
C GLY A 266 -3.74 24.53 -0.30
N ASN A 267 -4.90 24.95 -0.82
CA ASN A 267 -6.07 25.57 -0.16
C ASN A 267 -7.27 25.30 -1.11
N ASP A 268 -7.70 24.05 -1.17
CA ASP A 268 -8.21 23.45 -2.40
C ASP A 268 -9.73 23.27 -2.42
N VAL A 269 -10.30 23.21 -3.63
CA VAL A 269 -11.75 23.23 -3.87
C VAL A 269 -12.17 21.96 -4.61
N ILE A 270 -12.49 20.93 -3.84
CA ILE A 270 -12.88 19.63 -4.38
C ILE A 270 -14.40 19.61 -4.59
N ILE A 271 -14.86 19.12 -5.73
CA ILE A 271 -16.27 18.99 -6.10
C ILE A 271 -16.60 17.50 -6.22
N ALA A 272 -17.44 17.04 -5.31
CA ALA A 272 -17.68 15.61 -5.09
C ALA A 272 -19.13 15.22 -5.43
N ASP A 273 -19.31 14.01 -5.95
CA ASP A 273 -20.61 13.40 -6.20
C ASP A 273 -21.16 12.72 -4.91
N LYS A 274 -21.48 11.44 -5.01
CA LYS A 274 -22.10 10.59 -3.99
C LYS A 274 -21.74 9.11 -4.24
N SER A 275 -20.62 8.92 -4.93
CA SER A 275 -20.20 7.73 -5.65
C SER A 275 -18.72 7.49 -5.35
N ASP A 276 -17.97 8.59 -5.36
CA ASP A 276 -16.65 8.87 -4.81
C ASP A 276 -16.39 8.05 -3.54
N SER A 277 -15.24 7.39 -3.50
CA SER A 277 -14.86 6.50 -2.40
C SER A 277 -14.07 7.24 -1.32
N PHE A 278 -13.10 8.08 -1.72
CA PHE A 278 -12.12 8.66 -0.81
C PHE A 278 -11.69 10.08 -1.21
N ILE A 279 -11.50 10.97 -0.24
CA ILE A 279 -10.94 12.30 -0.43
C ILE A 279 -9.92 12.64 0.67
N ASP A 280 -8.69 12.96 0.29
CA ASP A 280 -7.70 13.63 1.15
C ASP A 280 -7.56 15.10 0.74
N GLY A 281 -7.77 16.05 1.67
CA GLY A 281 -7.51 17.48 1.44
C GLY A 281 -6.03 17.85 1.37
N GLY A 282 -5.17 17.15 2.12
CA GLY A 282 -3.72 17.36 2.19
C GLY A 282 -3.23 18.38 3.24
N ASP A 283 -2.18 19.14 2.91
CA ASP A 283 -1.52 20.13 3.79
C ASP A 283 -2.06 21.56 3.47
N GLY A 284 -3.33 21.90 3.78
CA GLY A 284 -3.96 23.13 3.28
C GLY A 284 -5.00 23.88 4.14
N TYR A 285 -6.11 24.27 3.50
CA TYR A 285 -7.39 24.66 4.10
C TYR A 285 -8.50 24.36 3.10
N ASP A 286 -9.08 23.17 3.22
CA ASP A 286 -9.55 22.45 2.04
C ASP A 286 -11.05 22.18 2.11
N VAL A 287 -11.71 22.27 0.94
CA VAL A 287 -13.13 22.63 0.87
C VAL A 287 -13.89 21.77 -0.13
N VAL A 288 -14.32 20.59 0.31
CA VAL A 288 -15.20 19.71 -0.47
C VAL A 288 -16.60 20.31 -0.63
N TYR A 289 -17.16 20.27 -1.84
CA TYR A 289 -18.53 20.68 -2.17
C TYR A 289 -19.33 19.52 -2.76
N VAL A 290 -20.32 19.05 -2.00
CA VAL A 290 -21.19 17.93 -2.39
C VAL A 290 -22.55 18.39 -2.91
N LYS A 291 -23.18 17.53 -3.72
CA LYS A 291 -24.55 17.74 -4.26
C LYS A 291 -25.62 17.70 -3.15
N SER A 292 -25.43 16.94 -2.06
CA SER A 292 -26.15 17.12 -0.80
C SER A 292 -25.34 16.67 0.42
N MET A 293 -25.66 17.15 1.63
CA MET A 293 -24.89 16.76 2.83
C MET A 293 -25.08 15.28 3.22
N ALA A 294 -26.13 14.61 2.75
CA ALA A 294 -26.30 13.16 2.89
C ALA A 294 -25.51 12.36 1.82
N ASP A 295 -24.75 13.07 1.00
CA ASP A 295 -23.80 12.50 0.06
C ASP A 295 -22.38 12.54 0.61
N ALA A 296 -21.98 13.61 1.30
CA ALA A 296 -20.78 13.61 2.15
C ALA A 296 -20.82 12.54 3.27
N ASP A 297 -21.99 12.20 3.81
CA ASP A 297 -22.16 11.08 4.77
C ASP A 297 -21.83 9.67 4.18
N LYS A 298 -21.28 9.57 2.96
CA LYS A 298 -20.96 8.30 2.25
C LYS A 298 -19.55 8.24 1.61
N ILE A 299 -18.78 9.32 1.67
CA ILE A 299 -17.44 9.44 1.08
C ILE A 299 -16.49 9.54 2.26
N ASP A 300 -15.39 8.78 2.29
CA ASP A 300 -14.39 9.02 3.35
C ASP A 300 -13.63 10.32 3.07
N MET A 301 -13.39 11.11 4.12
CA MET A 301 -12.83 12.46 4.01
C MET A 301 -11.81 12.73 5.11
N VAL A 302 -10.53 12.73 4.75
CA VAL A 302 -9.41 13.10 5.63
C VAL A 302 -8.85 14.47 5.24
N ASN A 303 -8.31 15.20 6.22
CA ASN A 303 -7.69 16.53 6.04
C ASN A 303 -8.57 17.59 5.34
N VAL A 304 -9.90 17.50 5.45
CA VAL A 304 -10.86 18.49 4.88
C VAL A 304 -11.43 19.39 6.00
N GLU A 305 -11.03 20.66 6.09
CA GLU A 305 -11.57 21.57 7.10
C GLU A 305 -13.06 21.93 6.89
N LYS A 306 -13.60 21.83 5.67
CA LYS A 306 -14.95 22.34 5.42
C LYS A 306 -15.72 21.74 4.24
N VAL A 307 -16.52 20.71 4.51
CA VAL A 307 -17.61 20.29 3.60
C VAL A 307 -18.66 21.41 3.39
N GLY A 308 -19.16 21.58 2.17
CA GLY A 308 -20.21 22.52 1.79
C GLY A 308 -21.18 21.93 0.76
N LEU A 309 -22.24 22.69 0.43
CA LEU A 309 -23.15 22.34 -0.66
C LEU A 309 -22.72 23.03 -1.96
N ILE A 310 -22.65 22.31 -3.07
CA ILE A 310 -22.26 22.85 -4.38
C ILE A 310 -23.12 24.07 -4.78
N SER A 311 -24.41 24.09 -4.45
CA SER A 311 -25.29 25.26 -4.68
C SER A 311 -24.88 26.56 -3.95
N ASP A 312 -24.13 26.47 -2.85
CA ASP A 312 -23.58 27.65 -2.18
C ASP A 312 -22.26 28.12 -2.84
N TYR A 313 -21.54 27.21 -3.52
CA TYR A 313 -20.39 27.52 -4.38
C TYR A 313 -20.84 28.17 -5.69
N GLU A 314 -21.80 27.57 -6.41
CA GLU A 314 -22.44 28.14 -7.61
C GLU A 314 -22.93 29.59 -7.35
N ALA A 315 -23.64 29.80 -6.23
CA ALA A 315 -24.18 31.12 -5.86
C ALA A 315 -23.12 32.13 -5.40
N ALA A 316 -21.91 31.67 -5.04
CA ALA A 316 -20.75 32.53 -4.82
C ALA A 316 -20.09 32.90 -6.16
N GLN A 317 -19.88 31.92 -7.05
CA GLN A 317 -19.28 32.11 -8.36
C GLN A 317 -20.13 32.99 -9.29
N GLU A 318 -21.45 32.74 -9.41
CA GLU A 318 -22.38 33.58 -10.21
C GLU A 318 -22.27 35.06 -9.81
N LYS A 319 -22.15 35.32 -8.52
CA LYS A 319 -22.10 36.65 -7.91
C LYS A 319 -20.73 37.32 -8.03
N ALA A 320 -19.65 36.55 -8.11
CA ALA A 320 -18.32 37.05 -8.48
C ALA A 320 -18.29 37.39 -9.98
N ALA A 321 -18.80 36.49 -10.83
CA ALA A 321 -18.91 36.66 -12.27
C ALA A 321 -19.77 37.89 -12.66
N GLU A 322 -20.95 38.09 -12.05
CA GLU A 322 -21.76 39.31 -12.26
C GLU A 322 -20.95 40.59 -12.00
N LYS A 323 -20.18 40.60 -10.89
CA LYS A 323 -19.38 41.74 -10.44
C LYS A 323 -18.18 42.01 -11.35
N ALA A 324 -17.52 40.96 -11.85
CA ALA A 324 -16.42 41.04 -12.80
C ALA A 324 -16.89 41.48 -14.19
N ALA A 325 -17.90 40.79 -14.75
CA ALA A 325 -18.46 41.06 -16.07
C ALA A 325 -19.04 42.48 -16.17
N ALA A 326 -19.68 42.99 -15.11
CA ALA A 326 -20.16 44.37 -15.06
C ALA A 326 -19.04 45.42 -15.17
N LYS A 327 -17.80 45.09 -14.77
CA LYS A 327 -16.63 45.98 -14.85
C LYS A 327 -15.84 45.81 -16.14
N ALA A 328 -15.62 44.57 -16.60
CA ALA A 328 -15.00 44.30 -17.89
C ALA A 328 -15.75 45.01 -19.03
N LYS A 329 -17.09 44.92 -19.03
CA LYS A 329 -17.98 45.59 -19.98
C LYS A 329 -17.94 47.13 -19.90
N ALA A 330 -17.59 47.69 -18.74
CA ALA A 330 -17.38 49.14 -18.59
C ALA A 330 -16.03 49.59 -19.16
N LYS A 331 -14.97 48.76 -19.03
CA LYS A 331 -13.67 49.00 -19.66
C LYS A 331 -13.75 48.90 -21.18
N GLU A 332 -14.43 47.87 -21.69
CA GLU A 332 -14.71 47.67 -23.13
C GLU A 332 -15.41 48.89 -23.73
N GLN A 333 -16.52 49.34 -23.15
CA GLN A 333 -17.25 50.51 -23.63
C GLN A 333 -16.42 51.81 -23.58
N ALA A 334 -15.53 51.96 -22.58
CA ALA A 334 -14.65 53.12 -22.50
C ALA A 334 -13.58 53.13 -23.61
N SER A 335 -13.03 51.96 -23.99
CA SER A 335 -12.04 51.87 -25.06
C SER A 335 -12.68 52.01 -26.46
N GLU A 336 -13.89 51.48 -26.69
CA GLU A 336 -14.68 51.73 -27.90
C GLU A 336 -14.96 53.23 -28.08
N GLU A 337 -15.50 53.91 -27.06
CA GLU A 337 -15.82 55.34 -27.11
C GLU A 337 -14.58 56.23 -27.29
N LYS A 338 -13.40 55.77 -26.86
CA LYS A 338 -12.10 56.42 -27.12
C LYS A 338 -11.65 56.19 -28.57
N ALA A 339 -11.73 54.96 -29.08
CA ALA A 339 -11.36 54.64 -30.45
C ALA A 339 -12.16 55.46 -31.48
N GLU A 340 -13.50 55.58 -31.31
CA GLU A 340 -14.32 56.47 -32.14
C GLU A 340 -13.87 57.93 -32.07
N ALA A 341 -13.48 58.41 -30.88
CA ALA A 341 -13.04 59.80 -30.67
C ALA A 341 -11.64 60.08 -31.27
N GLU A 342 -10.73 59.10 -31.25
CA GLU A 342 -9.42 59.18 -31.89
C GLU A 342 -9.54 59.15 -33.43
N ASP A 343 -10.42 58.32 -33.99
CA ASP A 343 -10.70 58.31 -35.44
C ASP A 343 -11.36 59.61 -35.91
N GLU A 344 -12.32 60.17 -35.15
CA GLU A 344 -12.91 61.48 -35.46
C GLU A 344 -11.86 62.61 -35.41
N LEU A 345 -10.95 62.56 -34.43
CA LEU A 345 -9.80 63.45 -34.35
C LEU A 345 -8.84 63.26 -35.53
N GLN A 346 -8.59 62.03 -35.97
CA GLN A 346 -7.72 61.73 -37.11
C GLN A 346 -8.31 62.28 -38.41
N GLU A 347 -9.59 62.03 -38.68
CA GLU A 347 -10.29 62.53 -39.87
C GLU A 347 -10.35 64.06 -39.91
N LYS A 348 -10.63 64.71 -38.76
CA LYS A 348 -10.58 66.17 -38.62
C LYS A 348 -9.15 66.73 -38.73
N GLY A 349 -8.15 66.01 -38.26
CA GLY A 349 -6.73 66.35 -38.44
C GLY A 349 -6.32 66.34 -39.90
N GLN A 350 -6.77 65.34 -40.68
CA GLN A 350 -6.57 65.29 -42.13
C GLN A 350 -7.28 66.46 -42.85
N LYS A 351 -8.52 66.78 -42.47
CA LYS A 351 -9.27 67.95 -42.97
C LYS A 351 -8.53 69.27 -42.70
N LEU A 352 -8.04 69.49 -41.48
CA LEU A 352 -7.27 70.66 -41.09
C LEU A 352 -5.95 70.79 -41.88
N LYS A 353 -5.20 69.71 -42.02
CA LYS A 353 -3.96 69.66 -42.82
C LYS A 353 -4.21 70.08 -44.27
N LYS A 354 -5.27 69.54 -44.89
CA LYS A 354 -5.69 69.90 -46.25
C LYS A 354 -6.12 71.37 -46.35
N ALA A 355 -6.94 71.87 -45.41
CA ALA A 355 -7.36 73.27 -45.39
C ALA A 355 -6.17 74.23 -45.21
N TYR A 356 -5.14 73.85 -44.46
CA TYR A 356 -3.92 74.62 -44.27
C TYR A 356 -3.09 74.72 -45.55
N ASP A 357 -2.85 73.60 -46.24
CA ASP A 357 -2.10 73.63 -47.50
C ASP A 357 -2.89 74.37 -48.61
N GLU A 358 -4.22 74.17 -48.71
CA GLU A 358 -5.06 74.93 -49.64
C GLU A 358 -5.06 76.45 -49.37
N ALA A 359 -5.10 76.88 -48.10
CA ALA A 359 -5.06 78.30 -47.72
C ALA A 359 -3.66 78.95 -47.82
N LYS A 360 -2.62 78.11 -47.93
CA LYS A 360 -1.22 78.48 -48.15
C LYS A 360 -0.88 78.62 -49.64
N GLU A 361 -1.55 77.85 -50.51
CA GLU A 361 -1.50 78.04 -51.96
C GLU A 361 -2.44 79.17 -52.45
N ASP A 362 -3.70 79.17 -52.01
CA ASP A 362 -4.67 80.24 -52.27
C ASP A 362 -5.03 80.99 -50.98
N GLY A 363 -4.40 82.14 -50.77
CA GLY A 363 -4.65 83.01 -49.63
C GLY A 363 -5.98 83.79 -49.66
N SER A 364 -7.01 83.29 -50.34
CA SER A 364 -8.34 83.91 -50.45
C SER A 364 -9.07 84.01 -49.09
N PRO A 365 -10.05 84.94 -48.95
CA PRO A 365 -10.88 85.02 -47.75
C PRO A 365 -11.64 83.72 -47.45
N GLU A 366 -12.14 83.05 -48.49
CA GLU A 366 -12.89 81.80 -48.41
C GLU A 366 -12.03 80.66 -47.84
N LYS A 367 -10.80 80.46 -48.35
CA LYS A 367 -9.87 79.45 -47.83
C LYS A 367 -9.43 79.74 -46.39
N LYS A 368 -9.28 81.02 -46.03
CA LYS A 368 -8.97 81.43 -44.65
C LYS A 368 -10.13 81.24 -43.68
N SER A 369 -11.38 81.31 -44.14
CA SER A 369 -12.52 80.85 -43.33
C SER A 369 -12.42 79.35 -43.12
N ALA A 370 -12.34 78.56 -44.20
CA ALA A 370 -12.31 77.10 -44.12
C ALA A 370 -11.18 76.56 -43.21
N LEU A 371 -10.00 77.21 -43.21
CA LEU A 371 -8.92 76.90 -42.27
C LEU A 371 -9.27 77.25 -40.80
N ALA A 372 -9.94 78.37 -40.55
CA ALA A 372 -10.39 78.73 -39.21
C ALA A 372 -11.51 77.80 -38.70
N ASP A 373 -12.46 77.46 -39.57
CA ASP A 373 -13.59 76.59 -39.30
C ASP A 373 -13.09 75.15 -38.99
N ALA A 374 -12.24 74.58 -39.86
CA ALA A 374 -11.61 73.28 -39.62
C ALA A 374 -10.75 73.24 -38.36
N LYS A 375 -10.05 74.34 -38.03
CA LYS A 375 -9.25 74.43 -36.79
C LYS A 375 -10.12 74.33 -35.55
N VAL A 376 -11.31 74.95 -35.54
CA VAL A 376 -12.27 74.84 -34.42
C VAL A 376 -12.83 73.41 -34.33
N GLU A 377 -13.10 72.75 -35.46
CA GLU A 377 -13.56 71.36 -35.48
C GLU A 377 -12.51 70.39 -34.92
N THR A 378 -11.23 70.52 -35.30
CA THR A 378 -10.15 69.69 -34.74
C THR A 378 -9.88 70.00 -33.26
N GLU A 379 -9.95 71.27 -32.84
CA GLU A 379 -9.78 71.63 -31.42
C GLU A 379 -10.94 71.11 -30.54
N ALA A 380 -12.15 70.96 -31.09
CA ALA A 380 -13.26 70.30 -30.41
C ALA A 380 -13.07 68.78 -30.29
N ALA A 381 -12.65 68.11 -31.37
CA ALA A 381 -12.39 66.66 -31.34
C ALA A 381 -11.20 66.29 -30.45
N LEU A 382 -10.13 67.09 -30.47
CA LEU A 382 -8.98 66.90 -29.58
C LEU A 382 -9.39 67.02 -28.10
N LYS A 383 -10.37 67.86 -27.78
CA LYS A 383 -10.93 67.92 -26.43
C LYS A 383 -11.75 66.66 -26.10
N ASN A 384 -12.58 66.19 -27.02
CA ASN A 384 -13.40 64.99 -26.83
C ASN A 384 -12.56 63.72 -26.62
N ALA A 385 -11.54 63.50 -27.48
CA ALA A 385 -10.63 62.37 -27.35
C ALA A 385 -9.91 62.37 -25.99
N LYS A 386 -9.49 63.55 -25.49
CA LYS A 386 -8.88 63.69 -24.16
C LYS A 386 -9.83 63.41 -23.01
N GLU A 387 -11.09 63.80 -23.13
CA GLU A 387 -12.12 63.49 -22.14
C GLU A 387 -12.52 61.99 -22.14
N LYS A 388 -12.16 61.23 -23.19
CA LYS A 388 -12.26 59.76 -23.23
C LYS A 388 -10.98 59.06 -22.75
N GLU A 389 -9.80 59.55 -23.14
CA GLU A 389 -8.49 59.15 -22.61
C GLU A 389 -8.46 59.26 -21.07
N GLU A 390 -8.92 60.38 -20.50
CA GLU A 390 -9.01 60.56 -19.04
C GLU A 390 -10.04 59.62 -18.38
N ALA A 391 -11.16 59.30 -19.05
CA ALA A 391 -12.20 58.42 -18.52
C ALA A 391 -11.82 56.93 -18.55
N GLU A 392 -11.18 56.46 -19.62
CA GLU A 392 -10.57 55.11 -19.70
C GLU A 392 -9.53 54.95 -18.58
N THR A 393 -8.63 55.93 -18.42
CA THR A 393 -7.62 55.92 -17.35
C THR A 393 -8.23 56.00 -15.93
N GLU A 394 -9.49 56.42 -15.77
CA GLU A 394 -10.20 56.42 -14.48
C GLU A 394 -10.91 55.07 -14.26
N ALA A 395 -11.53 54.51 -15.29
CA ALA A 395 -12.11 53.16 -15.27
C ALA A 395 -11.08 52.05 -15.01
N GLU A 396 -9.87 52.14 -15.60
CA GLU A 396 -8.78 51.21 -15.31
C GLU A 396 -8.33 51.27 -13.83
N LYS A 397 -8.37 52.45 -13.21
CA LYS A 397 -8.06 52.59 -11.78
C LYS A 397 -9.18 52.06 -10.89
N GLU A 398 -10.45 52.21 -11.27
CA GLU A 398 -11.58 51.62 -10.52
C GLU A 398 -11.73 50.10 -10.72
N ALA A 399 -11.09 49.55 -11.76
CA ALA A 399 -10.86 48.12 -11.92
C ALA A 399 -9.71 47.64 -11.01
N GLU A 400 -8.52 48.23 -11.14
CA GLU A 400 -7.34 47.82 -10.36
C GLU A 400 -7.49 48.04 -8.85
N GLN A 401 -8.05 49.18 -8.42
CA GLN A 401 -8.38 49.43 -7.01
C GLN A 401 -9.36 48.39 -6.46
N ALA A 402 -10.23 47.83 -7.31
CA ALA A 402 -11.16 46.80 -6.88
C ALA A 402 -10.53 45.40 -6.86
N ARG A 403 -9.55 45.12 -7.72
CA ARG A 403 -8.70 43.93 -7.64
C ARG A 403 -7.93 43.92 -6.32
N ILE A 404 -7.36 45.07 -5.95
CA ILE A 404 -6.67 45.29 -4.67
C ILE A 404 -7.65 45.22 -3.47
N GLU A 405 -8.87 45.75 -3.57
CA GLU A 405 -9.89 45.61 -2.52
C GLU A 405 -10.45 44.17 -2.37
N GLU A 406 -10.32 43.34 -3.42
CA GLU A 406 -10.63 41.90 -3.41
C GLU A 406 -9.51 41.13 -2.71
N GLU A 407 -8.25 41.36 -3.11
CA GLU A 407 -7.04 40.86 -2.43
C GLU A 407 -7.04 41.25 -0.93
N GLU A 408 -7.30 42.51 -0.60
CA GLU A 408 -7.41 43.00 0.79
C GLU A 408 -8.61 42.41 1.56
N ALA A 409 -9.62 41.84 0.90
CA ALA A 409 -10.75 41.19 1.55
C ALA A 409 -10.46 39.70 1.80
N VAL A 410 -9.84 39.02 0.84
CA VAL A 410 -9.30 37.66 1.01
C VAL A 410 -8.25 37.64 2.11
N GLU A 411 -7.32 38.59 2.13
CA GLU A 411 -6.26 38.65 3.14
C GLU A 411 -6.81 38.89 4.56
N LYS A 412 -7.86 39.70 4.72
CA LYS A 412 -8.53 39.87 6.03
C LYS A 412 -9.34 38.64 6.45
N LEU A 413 -9.80 37.83 5.52
CA LEU A 413 -10.40 36.53 5.82
C LEU A 413 -9.33 35.51 6.22
N ARG A 414 -8.16 35.51 5.56
CA ARG A 414 -6.98 34.73 5.98
C ARG A 414 -6.51 35.12 7.37
N GLU A 415 -6.34 36.41 7.67
CA GLU A 415 -5.98 36.89 9.02
C GLU A 415 -7.00 36.41 10.08
N GLN A 416 -8.30 36.51 9.79
CA GLN A 416 -9.36 36.09 10.73
C GLN A 416 -9.42 34.57 10.90
N ARG A 417 -9.23 33.78 9.82
CA ARG A 417 -9.14 32.32 9.90
C ARG A 417 -7.89 31.87 10.65
N ALA A 418 -6.74 32.50 10.44
CA ALA A 418 -5.51 32.19 11.17
C ALA A 418 -5.57 32.57 12.66
N GLU A 419 -6.34 33.60 13.05
CA GLU A 419 -6.61 33.93 14.46
C GLU A 419 -7.70 33.02 15.08
N GLU A 420 -8.58 32.40 14.27
CA GLU A 420 -9.56 31.40 14.70
C GLU A 420 -8.94 29.99 14.80
N ALA A 421 -8.11 29.58 13.85
CA ALA A 421 -7.32 28.33 13.89
C ALA A 421 -6.45 28.29 15.15
N LYS A 422 -5.69 29.36 15.44
CA LYS A 422 -4.89 29.48 16.68
C LYS A 422 -5.72 29.55 17.97
N ARG A 423 -7.04 29.71 17.87
CA ARG A 423 -7.95 29.55 19.01
C ARG A 423 -8.42 28.10 19.14
N LEU A 424 -8.68 27.42 18.03
CA LEU A 424 -9.06 26.01 18.00
C LEU A 424 -7.88 25.11 18.39
N GLU A 425 -6.69 25.33 17.85
CA GLU A 425 -5.41 24.72 18.25
C GLU A 425 -5.19 24.80 19.78
N ALA A 426 -5.51 25.94 20.39
CA ALA A 426 -5.40 26.14 21.84
C ALA A 426 -6.54 25.49 22.65
N GLU A 427 -7.74 25.36 22.07
CA GLU A 427 -8.92 24.70 22.66
C GLU A 427 -8.80 23.17 22.55
N GLU A 428 -8.12 22.68 21.51
CA GLU A 428 -7.73 21.29 21.28
C GLU A 428 -6.56 20.87 22.16
N ALA A 429 -5.54 21.71 22.34
CA ALA A 429 -4.49 21.47 23.34
C ALA A 429 -5.06 21.41 24.77
N GLU A 430 -6.04 22.26 25.13
CA GLU A 430 -6.74 22.16 26.43
C GLU A 430 -7.66 20.92 26.51
N ARG A 431 -8.12 20.38 25.37
CA ARG A 431 -8.82 19.09 25.28
C ARG A 431 -7.87 17.91 25.47
N GLN A 432 -6.73 17.89 24.79
CA GLN A 432 -5.68 16.86 24.89
C GLN A 432 -5.07 16.81 26.30
N GLU A 433 -4.77 17.95 26.94
CA GLU A 433 -4.37 17.97 28.36
C GLU A 433 -5.45 17.37 29.28
N ALA A 434 -6.74 17.55 28.96
CA ALA A 434 -7.83 16.98 29.74
C ALA A 434 -8.03 15.47 29.49
N GLU A 435 -7.90 15.02 28.24
CA GLU A 435 -7.98 13.63 27.80
C GLU A 435 -6.79 12.82 28.31
N GLU A 436 -5.55 13.33 28.23
CA GLU A 436 -4.39 12.69 28.88
C GLU A 436 -4.58 12.62 30.40
N ALA A 437 -5.06 13.71 31.03
CA ALA A 437 -5.36 13.69 32.44
C ALA A 437 -6.49 12.71 32.80
N GLU A 438 -7.40 12.34 31.90
CA GLU A 438 -8.41 11.28 32.08
C GLU A 438 -7.79 9.88 31.86
N ARG A 439 -6.99 9.70 30.79
CA ARG A 439 -6.21 8.49 30.51
C ARG A 439 -5.34 8.09 31.70
N LEU A 440 -4.59 9.01 32.29
CA LEU A 440 -3.77 8.78 33.49
C LEU A 440 -4.60 8.42 34.74
N LYS A 441 -5.85 8.90 34.86
CA LYS A 441 -6.77 8.47 35.93
C LYS A 441 -7.32 7.07 35.67
N ALA A 442 -7.62 6.73 34.41
CA ALA A 442 -8.07 5.40 34.01
C ALA A 442 -6.95 4.35 34.15
N GLU A 443 -5.71 4.71 33.84
CA GLU A 443 -4.52 3.88 34.05
C GLU A 443 -4.25 3.67 35.56
N GLU A 444 -4.29 4.71 36.39
CA GLU A 444 -4.19 4.55 37.85
C GLU A 444 -5.35 3.72 38.43
N ALA A 445 -6.56 3.82 37.88
CA ALA A 445 -7.69 2.98 38.25
C ALA A 445 -7.48 1.51 37.85
N LYS A 446 -7.10 1.23 36.60
CA LYS A 446 -6.74 -0.12 36.11
C LYS A 446 -5.62 -0.73 36.98
N ARG A 447 -4.56 0.03 37.28
CA ARG A 447 -3.45 -0.42 38.15
C ARG A 447 -3.92 -0.76 39.57
N LEU A 448 -4.81 0.03 40.15
CA LEU A 448 -5.40 -0.24 41.48
C LEU A 448 -6.35 -1.45 41.47
N GLU A 449 -7.06 -1.70 40.37
CA GLU A 449 -7.88 -2.89 40.18
C GLU A 449 -7.01 -4.15 40.04
N THR A 450 -5.91 -4.09 39.27
CA THR A 450 -4.90 -5.15 39.21
C THR A 450 -4.25 -5.41 40.58
N GLU A 451 -3.84 -4.36 41.32
CA GLU A 451 -3.31 -4.51 42.69
C GLU A 451 -4.34 -5.15 43.65
N GLU A 452 -5.64 -4.89 43.48
CA GLU A 452 -6.70 -5.50 44.30
C GLU A 452 -7.05 -6.93 43.84
N ALA A 453 -6.90 -7.26 42.55
CA ALA A 453 -7.01 -8.61 42.00
C ALA A 453 -5.84 -9.50 42.47
N GLU A 454 -4.59 -9.08 42.26
CA GLU A 454 -3.39 -9.76 42.77
C GLU A 454 -3.47 -9.99 44.28
N ARG A 455 -3.98 -9.02 45.05
CA ARG A 455 -4.15 -9.16 46.50
C ARG A 455 -5.22 -10.20 46.85
N GLN A 456 -6.30 -10.30 46.08
CA GLN A 456 -7.33 -11.33 46.27
C GLN A 456 -6.81 -12.72 45.92
N GLU A 457 -6.13 -12.89 44.78
CA GLU A 457 -5.46 -14.15 44.44
C GLU A 457 -4.42 -14.55 45.48
N ALA A 458 -3.61 -13.60 45.96
CA ALA A 458 -2.62 -13.84 47.00
C ALA A 458 -3.25 -14.11 48.39
N GLU A 459 -4.53 -13.79 48.62
CA GLU A 459 -5.27 -14.16 49.83
C GLU A 459 -5.97 -15.53 49.66
N GLU A 460 -6.51 -15.83 48.47
CA GLU A 460 -7.06 -17.14 48.11
C GLU A 460 -5.99 -18.24 48.05
N ALA A 461 -4.83 -17.97 47.46
CA ALA A 461 -3.69 -18.90 47.43
C ALA A 461 -3.22 -19.25 48.86
N LYS A 462 -3.18 -18.27 49.78
CA LYS A 462 -2.88 -18.52 51.21
C LYS A 462 -3.99 -19.29 51.90
N ARG A 463 -5.26 -19.08 51.52
CA ARG A 463 -6.38 -19.86 52.03
C ARG A 463 -6.28 -21.32 51.58
N LEU A 464 -5.96 -21.57 50.31
CA LEU A 464 -5.74 -22.91 49.75
C LEU A 464 -4.51 -23.60 50.35
N GLU A 465 -3.39 -22.89 50.54
CA GLU A 465 -2.20 -23.39 51.25
C GLU A 465 -2.55 -23.79 52.69
N THR A 466 -3.37 -23.00 53.38
CA THR A 466 -3.85 -23.29 54.74
C THR A 466 -4.81 -24.48 54.77
N GLU A 467 -5.78 -24.55 53.85
CA GLU A 467 -6.73 -25.67 53.72
C GLU A 467 -6.02 -26.98 53.34
N GLU A 468 -4.97 -26.93 52.51
CA GLU A 468 -4.14 -28.10 52.23
C GLU A 468 -3.26 -28.49 53.43
N ALA A 469 -2.67 -27.53 54.15
CA ALA A 469 -1.93 -27.83 55.39
C ALA A 469 -2.83 -28.48 56.45
N GLU A 470 -4.05 -27.97 56.67
CA GLU A 470 -5.05 -28.60 57.54
C GLU A 470 -5.48 -29.99 57.03
N ARG A 471 -5.57 -30.19 55.70
CA ARG A 471 -5.85 -31.52 55.12
C ARG A 471 -4.70 -32.50 55.37
N GLN A 472 -3.45 -32.07 55.20
CA GLN A 472 -2.26 -32.88 55.43
C GLN A 472 -2.10 -33.21 56.93
N GLU A 473 -2.30 -32.26 57.84
CA GLU A 473 -2.35 -32.55 59.29
C GLU A 473 -3.49 -33.51 59.64
N ALA A 474 -4.67 -33.38 59.02
CA ALA A 474 -5.80 -34.28 59.26
C ALA A 474 -5.59 -35.69 58.67
N GLU A 475 -4.81 -35.84 57.60
CA GLU A 475 -4.40 -37.15 57.07
C GLU A 475 -3.27 -37.79 57.90
N GLU A 476 -2.29 -37.00 58.37
CA GLU A 476 -1.27 -37.48 59.29
C GLU A 476 -1.87 -37.88 60.66
N ALA A 477 -2.82 -37.11 61.19
CA ALA A 477 -3.55 -37.46 62.40
C ALA A 477 -4.32 -38.79 62.25
N LYS A 478 -5.02 -39.01 61.13
CA LYS A 478 -5.69 -40.30 60.83
C LYS A 478 -4.68 -41.44 60.67
N ARG A 479 -3.51 -41.18 60.07
CA ARG A 479 -2.43 -42.16 59.91
C ARG A 479 -1.86 -42.59 61.27
N LEU A 480 -1.67 -41.63 62.17
CA LEU A 480 -1.21 -41.87 63.54
C LEU A 480 -2.28 -42.55 64.41
N GLU A 481 -3.57 -42.21 64.25
CA GLU A 481 -4.68 -42.90 64.92
C GLU A 481 -4.80 -44.37 64.44
N ALA A 482 -4.59 -44.61 63.14
CA ALA A 482 -4.54 -45.96 62.57
C ALA A 482 -3.31 -46.76 63.04
N GLU A 483 -2.12 -46.14 63.10
CA GLU A 483 -0.89 -46.76 63.61
C GLU A 483 -1.01 -47.06 65.11
N GLU A 484 -1.63 -46.18 65.91
CA GLU A 484 -1.91 -46.46 67.32
C GLU A 484 -2.96 -47.57 67.47
N ALA A 485 -4.00 -47.62 66.63
CA ALA A 485 -4.98 -48.70 66.63
C ALA A 485 -4.35 -50.06 66.27
N GLU A 486 -3.58 -50.15 65.18
CA GLU A 486 -2.84 -51.38 64.80
C GLU A 486 -1.87 -51.80 65.91
N ARG A 487 -1.19 -50.84 66.56
CA ARG A 487 -0.32 -51.12 67.70
C ARG A 487 -1.12 -51.62 68.91
N GLN A 488 -2.29 -51.07 69.21
CA GLN A 488 -3.15 -51.53 70.31
C GLN A 488 -3.70 -52.94 70.03
N GLU A 489 -4.12 -53.24 68.79
CA GLU A 489 -4.47 -54.60 68.37
C GLU A 489 -3.29 -55.56 68.48
N ALA A 490 -2.08 -55.15 68.08
CA ALA A 490 -0.87 -55.96 68.20
C ALA A 490 -0.40 -56.15 69.65
N GLU A 491 -0.70 -55.21 70.56
CA GLU A 491 -0.41 -55.31 72.00
C GLU A 491 -1.47 -56.18 72.72
N GLU A 492 -2.74 -56.12 72.31
CA GLU A 492 -3.78 -57.04 72.76
C GLU A 492 -3.58 -58.46 72.23
N ALA A 493 -3.19 -58.63 70.97
CA ALA A 493 -2.82 -59.93 70.39
C ALA A 493 -1.67 -60.59 71.16
N LYS A 494 -0.61 -59.84 71.49
CA LYS A 494 0.49 -60.32 72.34
C LYS A 494 0.04 -60.63 73.77
N ARG A 495 -0.92 -59.88 74.32
CA ARG A 495 -1.51 -60.17 75.63
C ARG A 495 -2.29 -61.49 75.61
N LEU A 496 -3.07 -61.74 74.56
CA LEU A 496 -3.81 -62.99 74.36
C LEU A 496 -2.88 -64.18 74.09
N GLU A 497 -1.83 -63.99 73.28
CA GLU A 497 -0.79 -65.01 73.05
C GLU A 497 -0.05 -65.35 74.36
N ALA A 498 0.25 -64.36 75.20
CA ALA A 498 0.85 -64.59 76.53
C ALA A 498 -0.13 -65.25 77.53
N GLU A 499 -1.42 -64.90 77.51
CA GLU A 499 -2.45 -65.52 78.35
C GLU A 499 -2.73 -66.97 77.90
N GLU A 500 -2.69 -67.25 76.59
CA GLU A 500 -2.74 -68.61 76.07
C GLU A 500 -1.46 -69.41 76.41
N ALA A 501 -0.28 -68.80 76.32
CA ALA A 501 0.98 -69.43 76.74
C ALA A 501 0.99 -69.76 78.25
N GLU A 502 0.61 -68.82 79.13
CA GLU A 502 0.48 -69.07 80.57
C GLU A 502 -0.58 -70.15 80.85
N ARG A 503 -1.67 -70.19 80.07
CA ARG A 503 -2.66 -71.27 80.16
C ARG A 503 -2.09 -72.62 79.70
N GLN A 504 -1.31 -72.67 78.62
CA GLN A 504 -0.67 -73.89 78.13
C GLN A 504 0.38 -74.40 79.13
N GLU A 505 1.21 -73.51 79.71
CA GLU A 505 2.09 -73.84 80.83
C GLU A 505 1.31 -74.33 82.05
N ALA A 506 0.14 -73.75 82.37
CA ALA A 506 -0.71 -74.19 83.48
C ALA A 506 -1.47 -75.50 83.21
N GLU A 507 -1.75 -75.86 81.96
CA GLU A 507 -2.29 -77.17 81.56
C GLU A 507 -1.17 -78.23 81.52
N GLU A 508 0.05 -77.88 81.07
CA GLU A 508 1.22 -78.76 81.13
C GLU A 508 1.70 -79.00 82.56
N ALA A 509 1.72 -77.97 83.42
CA ALA A 509 2.02 -78.13 84.85
C ALA A 509 1.01 -79.04 85.55
N LYS A 510 -0.29 -78.94 85.22
CA LYS A 510 -1.32 -79.89 85.72
C LYS A 510 -1.13 -81.29 85.13
N ARG A 511 -0.70 -81.41 83.87
CA ARG A 511 -0.39 -82.71 83.25
C ARG A 511 0.80 -83.37 83.97
N LEU A 512 1.84 -82.61 84.28
CA LEU A 512 3.02 -83.06 85.03
C LEU A 512 2.70 -83.35 86.51
N GLU A 513 1.84 -82.57 87.17
CA GLU A 513 1.36 -82.85 88.53
C GLU A 513 0.48 -84.11 88.55
N ALA A 514 -0.35 -84.34 87.52
CA ALA A 514 -1.11 -85.57 87.35
C ALA A 514 -0.23 -86.79 87.01
N GLU A 515 0.80 -86.61 86.17
CA GLU A 515 1.77 -87.66 85.81
C GLU A 515 2.69 -88.00 86.99
N GLU A 516 3.07 -87.02 87.83
CA GLU A 516 3.75 -87.28 89.10
C GLU A 516 2.78 -87.92 90.12
N ALA A 517 1.51 -87.56 90.16
CA ALA A 517 0.52 -88.21 91.01
C ALA A 517 0.27 -89.67 90.59
N GLU A 518 0.10 -89.95 89.30
CA GLU A 518 0.02 -91.32 88.76
C GLU A 518 1.31 -92.08 89.02
N ARG A 519 2.49 -91.46 88.92
CA ARG A 519 3.76 -92.10 89.26
C ARG A 519 3.91 -92.35 90.77
N GLN A 520 3.47 -91.44 91.64
CA GLN A 520 3.48 -91.66 93.09
C GLN A 520 2.43 -92.70 93.50
N GLU A 521 1.33 -92.82 92.76
CA GLU A 521 0.37 -93.91 92.93
C GLU A 521 0.93 -95.23 92.37
N ALA A 522 1.64 -95.24 91.26
CA ALA A 522 2.34 -96.41 90.73
C ALA A 522 3.48 -96.87 91.65
N GLU A 523 4.31 -95.97 92.19
CA GLU A 523 5.33 -96.29 93.20
C GLU A 523 4.69 -96.78 94.51
N ARG A 524 3.46 -96.34 94.84
CA ARG A 524 2.66 -96.93 95.93
C ARG A 524 2.14 -98.32 95.58
N GLN A 525 1.60 -98.52 94.39
CA GLN A 525 1.06 -99.79 93.93
C GLN A 525 2.20 -100.82 93.78
N GLU A 526 3.39 -100.46 93.30
CA GLU A 526 4.59 -101.29 93.36
C GLU A 526 5.05 -101.53 94.81
N ALA A 527 5.01 -100.54 95.71
CA ALA A 527 5.39 -100.72 97.12
C ALA A 527 4.34 -101.48 97.95
N GLU A 528 3.12 -101.67 97.43
CA GLU A 528 2.05 -102.48 98.01
C GLU A 528 1.99 -103.86 97.35
N GLU A 529 2.25 -103.98 96.05
CA GLU A 529 2.43 -105.24 95.32
C GLU A 529 3.74 -105.93 95.67
N ALA A 530 4.83 -105.21 95.97
CA ALA A 530 6.05 -105.81 96.53
C ALA A 530 5.79 -106.42 97.91
N LYS A 531 4.95 -105.79 98.75
CA LYS A 531 4.50 -106.37 100.03
C LYS A 531 3.51 -107.50 99.81
N ARG A 532 2.66 -107.42 98.79
CA ARG A 532 1.75 -108.50 98.39
C ARG A 532 2.53 -109.70 97.86
N LEU A 533 3.62 -109.49 97.13
CA LEU A 533 4.53 -110.54 96.66
C LEU A 533 5.40 -111.10 97.80
N GLU A 534 5.85 -110.28 98.75
CA GLU A 534 6.54 -110.79 99.97
C GLU A 534 5.58 -111.61 100.87
N ALA A 535 4.26 -111.32 100.81
CA ALA A 535 3.23 -112.14 101.44
C ALA A 535 2.80 -113.37 100.60
N GLU A 536 2.64 -113.22 99.28
CA GLU A 536 2.30 -114.29 98.35
C GLU A 536 3.46 -115.30 98.21
N GLU A 537 4.73 -114.91 98.32
CA GLU A 537 5.85 -115.86 98.36
C GLU A 537 5.88 -116.66 99.68
N ALA A 538 5.25 -116.15 100.75
CA ALA A 538 4.99 -116.91 101.97
C ALA A 538 3.73 -117.81 101.86
N GLU A 539 2.66 -117.36 101.18
CA GLU A 539 1.40 -118.12 101.04
C GLU A 539 1.45 -119.17 99.91
N ARG A 540 2.26 -118.93 98.87
CA ARG A 540 2.53 -119.87 97.76
C ARG A 540 3.38 -121.06 98.20
N ALA A 541 4.00 -120.99 99.39
CA ALA A 541 4.57 -122.14 100.08
C ALA A 541 3.51 -123.07 100.73
N GLU A 542 2.26 -122.62 100.90
CA GLU A 542 1.12 -123.46 101.34
C GLU A 542 0.17 -123.86 100.19
N LEU A 543 0.14 -123.11 99.07
CA LEU A 543 -0.86 -123.32 98.01
C LEU A 543 -0.48 -124.28 96.87
N GLU A 544 0.73 -124.83 96.81
CA GLU A 544 1.07 -125.93 95.87
C GLU A 544 0.27 -127.23 96.14
N GLU A 545 -0.42 -127.38 97.29
CA GLU A 545 -1.32 -128.53 97.53
C GLU A 545 -2.75 -128.36 96.95
N VAL A 546 -3.12 -127.14 96.51
CA VAL A 546 -4.49 -126.86 96.03
C VAL A 546 -4.66 -127.06 94.51
N GLU A 547 -3.58 -127.18 93.74
CA GLU A 547 -3.60 -127.47 92.28
C GLU A 547 -3.97 -128.93 91.94
N ARG A 548 -5.10 -129.41 92.48
CA ARG A 548 -5.57 -130.80 92.32
C ARG A 548 -7.09 -130.92 92.06
N ILE A 549 -7.87 -129.86 92.25
CA ILE A 549 -9.33 -129.85 92.06
C ILE A 549 -9.76 -128.53 91.43
N LYS A 550 -10.68 -128.56 90.44
CA LYS A 550 -11.11 -127.42 89.59
C LYS A 550 -10.14 -126.96 88.49
N LYS A 551 -9.37 -127.91 87.96
CA LYS A 551 -9.46 -128.17 86.51
C LYS A 551 -10.91 -128.59 86.18
N GLU A 552 -11.37 -128.37 84.94
CA GLU A 552 -12.72 -128.70 84.44
C GLU A 552 -13.84 -127.72 84.88
N GLN A 553 -13.85 -126.54 84.27
CA GLN A 553 -14.93 -126.08 83.38
C GLN A 553 -14.31 -125.02 82.43
N GLU A 554 -14.11 -125.33 81.15
CA GLU A 554 -15.13 -125.32 80.08
C GLU A 554 -15.69 -123.89 79.91
N ASP A 555 -15.22 -123.07 78.98
CA ASP A 555 -15.26 -123.17 77.49
C ASP A 555 -16.52 -122.54 76.86
N LEU A 556 -16.25 -121.69 75.86
CA LEU A 556 -17.05 -121.36 74.68
C LEU A 556 -18.38 -120.56 74.78
N GLN A 557 -18.57 -119.77 73.71
CA GLN A 557 -19.78 -119.31 73.03
C GLN A 557 -20.84 -118.48 73.80
N ALA A 558 -21.18 -117.22 73.46
CA ALA A 558 -21.28 -116.43 72.20
C ALA A 558 -22.65 -116.51 71.47
N GLN A 559 -22.74 -115.79 70.34
CA GLN A 559 -23.92 -115.52 69.49
C GLN A 559 -24.91 -114.48 70.05
N LYS A 560 -25.54 -113.62 69.24
CA LYS A 560 -25.64 -113.55 67.75
C LYS A 560 -25.16 -112.19 67.21
N ASP A 561 -24.61 -112.01 66.01
CA ASP A 561 -24.60 -112.74 64.71
C ASP A 561 -25.81 -112.54 63.77
N GLU A 562 -25.60 -111.75 62.69
CA GLU A 562 -26.23 -111.71 61.34
C GLU A 562 -25.91 -110.30 60.76
N GLU A 563 -24.91 -110.04 59.89
CA GLU A 563 -24.36 -110.78 58.71
C GLU A 563 -25.39 -110.78 57.53
N LEU A 564 -25.09 -110.54 56.24
CA LEU A 564 -23.87 -110.55 55.39
C LEU A 564 -23.74 -109.24 54.54
N ALA A 565 -22.52 -108.73 54.25
CA ALA A 565 -21.68 -108.90 53.02
C ALA A 565 -22.24 -108.29 51.70
N SER A 566 -21.44 -107.82 50.73
CA SER A 566 -20.01 -108.02 50.41
C SER A 566 -19.40 -106.78 49.67
N THR A 567 -18.18 -106.30 49.97
CA THR A 567 -16.90 -106.60 49.25
C THR A 567 -16.92 -106.07 47.79
N GLU A 568 -16.08 -105.16 47.26
CA GLU A 568 -14.85 -104.42 47.69
C GLU A 568 -14.65 -103.20 46.70
N SER A 569 -13.60 -102.34 46.62
CA SER A 569 -12.23 -102.26 47.18
C SER A 569 -11.65 -100.80 47.14
N GLN A 570 -10.32 -100.69 47.32
CA GLN A 570 -9.29 -99.64 47.03
C GLN A 570 -9.57 -98.54 45.94
N THR A 571 -8.96 -97.33 45.91
CA THR A 571 -7.87 -96.65 46.70
C THR A 571 -7.80 -95.12 46.44
N ASP A 572 -7.13 -94.38 47.33
CA ASP A 572 -6.41 -93.09 47.21
C ASP A 572 -6.75 -91.97 46.20
N SER A 573 -7.00 -90.77 46.77
CA SER A 573 -6.12 -89.57 46.71
C SER A 573 -5.44 -89.14 45.40
N SER A 574 -5.94 -88.05 44.77
CA SER A 574 -5.22 -87.12 43.87
C SER A 574 -5.96 -85.76 43.91
N ALA A 575 -5.38 -84.55 43.99
CA ALA A 575 -4.15 -83.96 43.46
C ALA A 575 -4.25 -83.54 41.96
N THR A 576 -4.65 -82.28 41.77
CA THR A 576 -4.05 -81.15 41.00
C THR A 576 -3.02 -81.40 39.87
N VAL A 577 -2.92 -80.45 38.90
CA VAL A 577 -1.70 -79.95 38.16
C VAL A 577 -1.67 -80.11 36.60
N SER A 578 -1.60 -78.95 35.87
CA SER A 578 -0.86 -78.67 34.58
C SER A 578 -1.38 -79.09 33.17
N LYS A 579 -0.95 -78.47 32.02
CA LYS A 579 -0.31 -77.15 31.65
C LYS A 579 -0.21 -76.92 30.10
N ILE A 580 -0.25 -75.65 29.66
CA ILE A 580 0.56 -74.92 28.61
C ILE A 580 0.57 -75.37 27.11
N ILE A 581 0.49 -74.39 26.16
CA ILE A 581 1.50 -74.06 25.10
C ILE A 581 1.11 -72.78 24.27
N LYS A 582 1.94 -71.71 24.39
CA LYS A 582 2.39 -70.62 23.43
C LYS A 582 1.36 -69.81 22.60
N SER A 583 1.63 -68.61 22.03
CA SER A 583 2.83 -67.77 21.70
C SER A 583 2.45 -66.26 21.73
N SER A 584 3.26 -65.27 22.19
CA SER A 584 4.46 -64.61 21.59
C SER A 584 4.15 -63.71 20.36
N ASP A 585 4.63 -62.45 20.18
CA ASP A 585 5.53 -61.51 20.93
C ASP A 585 5.25 -60.00 20.53
N ASP A 586 5.81 -59.00 21.27
CA ASP A 586 6.22 -57.61 20.87
C ASP A 586 5.18 -56.56 20.30
N ALA A 587 5.30 -55.21 20.39
CA ALA A 587 6.21 -54.23 21.06
C ALA A 587 5.47 -52.88 21.42
N ILE A 588 6.11 -51.70 21.33
CA ILE A 588 5.77 -50.41 22.02
C ILE A 588 5.84 -49.16 21.08
N GLN A 589 5.02 -48.13 21.36
CA GLN A 589 5.11 -46.67 21.02
C GLN A 589 4.65 -46.05 19.67
N ASP A 590 4.16 -44.80 19.84
CA ASP A 590 4.20 -43.54 19.05
C ASP A 590 3.45 -43.26 17.72
N GLN A 591 3.01 -41.98 17.66
CA GLN A 591 2.88 -41.00 16.55
C GLN A 591 2.00 -41.24 15.29
N GLU A 592 0.97 -40.36 15.17
CA GLU A 592 0.77 -39.33 14.12
C GLU A 592 0.44 -39.63 12.63
N LEU A 593 -0.02 -38.55 11.97
CA LEU A 593 -0.13 -38.23 10.52
C LEU A 593 -1.26 -38.84 9.63
N ASN A 594 -2.30 -37.99 9.48
CA ASN A 594 -2.87 -37.45 8.23
C ASN A 594 -3.72 -38.24 7.19
N ALA A 595 -4.62 -37.45 6.59
CA ALA A 595 -5.22 -37.49 5.24
C ALA A 595 -6.33 -38.53 4.89
N ASN A 596 -7.56 -38.01 4.84
CA ASN A 596 -8.57 -37.97 3.73
C ASN A 596 -8.18 -38.56 2.35
N PRO A 597 -9.14 -38.81 1.40
CA PRO A 597 -10.57 -38.38 1.30
C PRO A 597 -11.63 -39.35 1.93
N ASP A 598 -12.96 -39.35 1.64
CA ASP A 598 -13.76 -38.78 0.52
C ASP A 598 -15.20 -38.23 0.83
N ASP A 599 -15.51 -37.06 0.23
CA ASP A 599 -16.75 -36.60 -0.47
C ASP A 599 -18.11 -36.29 0.25
N PHE A 600 -18.35 -34.99 0.45
CA PHE A 600 -19.58 -34.14 0.44
C PHE A 600 -20.97 -34.54 1.04
N ASN A 601 -21.35 -33.74 2.07
CA ASN A 601 -22.52 -32.83 2.18
C ASN A 601 -24.00 -33.33 2.06
N THR A 602 -24.81 -33.13 3.12
CA THR A 602 -26.10 -32.37 3.06
C THR A 602 -26.81 -32.16 4.42
N ASP A 603 -26.95 -30.88 4.80
CA ASP A 603 -28.16 -30.23 5.39
C ASP A 603 -28.50 -30.33 6.92
N LEU A 604 -29.12 -29.23 7.41
CA LEU A 604 -29.90 -29.00 8.66
C LEU A 604 -29.22 -29.03 10.06
N ILE A 605 -28.95 -27.83 10.60
CA ILE A 605 -29.11 -27.50 12.03
C ILE A 605 -30.03 -26.27 12.18
N SER A 606 -30.78 -26.14 13.29
CA SER A 606 -31.67 -25.00 13.50
C SER A 606 -31.82 -24.60 14.99
N LYS A 607 -31.84 -23.28 15.25
CA LYS A 607 -32.38 -22.57 16.42
C LYS A 607 -31.58 -22.55 17.74
N SER A 608 -30.81 -21.48 17.91
CA SER A 608 -31.22 -20.37 18.81
C SER A 608 -31.36 -19.10 17.98
N GLY A 609 -32.15 -18.11 18.42
CA GLY A 609 -32.61 -17.04 17.53
C GLY A 609 -32.21 -15.63 17.96
N GLN A 610 -31.31 -15.02 17.17
CA GLN A 610 -31.44 -13.63 16.70
C GLN A 610 -31.48 -13.65 15.16
N GLU A 611 -31.36 -12.52 14.48
CA GLU A 611 -32.17 -12.27 13.27
C GLU A 611 -31.49 -12.57 11.91
N MET A 612 -32.16 -13.43 11.12
CA MET A 612 -32.37 -13.31 9.67
C MET A 612 -31.17 -13.40 8.69
N PHE A 613 -30.76 -14.65 8.37
CA PHE A 613 -30.08 -14.96 7.10
C PHE A 613 -30.97 -14.63 5.88
N TRP A 614 -30.34 -14.08 4.83
CA TRP A 614 -30.79 -14.13 3.43
C TRP A 614 -29.60 -14.54 2.54
N ILE A 615 -29.92 -14.96 1.32
CA ILE A 615 -29.04 -15.27 0.18
C ILE A 615 -29.94 -14.94 -1.03
N ASP A 616 -29.52 -14.09 -1.97
CA ASP A 616 -30.34 -13.66 -3.12
C ASP A 616 -29.91 -14.36 -4.42
N GLY A 617 -29.85 -15.69 -4.35
CA GLY A 617 -29.33 -16.56 -5.41
C GLY A 617 -30.07 -16.48 -6.75
N ASP A 618 -29.73 -15.45 -7.52
CA ASP A 618 -29.84 -15.34 -8.97
C ASP A 618 -28.41 -15.36 -9.53
N ALA A 619 -28.12 -16.26 -10.48
CA ALA A 619 -26.75 -16.69 -10.79
C ALA A 619 -25.93 -15.70 -11.66
N ASP A 620 -26.26 -14.41 -11.59
CA ASP A 620 -25.62 -13.27 -12.24
C ASP A 620 -25.48 -12.09 -11.23
N ALA A 621 -25.48 -12.36 -9.91
CA ALA A 621 -25.44 -11.36 -8.83
C ALA A 621 -24.57 -11.83 -7.64
N VAL A 622 -23.95 -10.88 -6.92
CA VAL A 622 -23.09 -11.14 -5.75
C VAL A 622 -23.93 -11.64 -4.57
N ASP A 623 -23.69 -12.87 -4.11
CA ASP A 623 -24.49 -13.51 -3.06
C ASP A 623 -24.00 -13.11 -1.64
N GLU A 624 -24.57 -12.03 -1.10
CA GLU A 624 -24.21 -11.39 0.18
C GLU A 624 -24.69 -12.17 1.43
N VAL A 625 -23.78 -12.36 2.40
CA VAL A 625 -24.01 -13.08 3.67
C VAL A 625 -23.73 -12.17 4.87
N HIS A 626 -24.75 -11.86 5.67
CA HIS A 626 -24.59 -11.13 6.94
C HIS A 626 -24.48 -12.08 8.13
N ALA A 627 -23.42 -11.95 8.92
CA ALA A 627 -23.10 -12.84 10.05
C ALA A 627 -22.92 -12.08 11.38
N PHE A 628 -23.42 -12.69 12.46
CA PHE A 628 -23.28 -12.21 13.85
C PHE A 628 -22.66 -13.33 14.73
N ILE A 629 -21.85 -14.18 14.11
CA ILE A 629 -21.08 -15.31 14.65
C ILE A 629 -19.96 -15.61 13.63
N SER A 630 -18.84 -16.18 14.08
CA SER A 630 -17.80 -16.65 13.17
C SER A 630 -18.32 -17.65 12.12
N ILE A 631 -17.89 -17.53 10.87
CA ILE A 631 -18.42 -18.28 9.73
C ILE A 631 -17.35 -18.46 8.63
N LYS A 632 -17.45 -19.56 7.88
CA LYS A 632 -16.81 -19.70 6.56
C LYS A 632 -17.86 -19.67 5.47
N LEU A 633 -17.60 -18.93 4.39
CA LEU A 633 -18.41 -18.94 3.18
C LEU A 633 -18.47 -20.36 2.57
N GLY A 634 -19.44 -20.58 1.68
CA GLY A 634 -19.65 -21.87 1.04
C GLY A 634 -19.81 -21.69 -0.47
N ASP A 635 -19.46 -22.73 -1.23
CA ASP A 635 -19.23 -22.68 -2.67
C ASP A 635 -20.23 -21.78 -3.44
N GLY A 636 -19.76 -20.63 -3.93
CA GLY A 636 -20.56 -19.66 -4.71
C GLY A 636 -21.43 -18.72 -3.87
N ALA A 637 -20.86 -18.17 -2.80
CA ALA A 637 -21.32 -16.95 -2.15
C ALA A 637 -20.08 -16.08 -1.90
N ASP A 638 -20.13 -14.84 -2.36
CA ASP A 638 -18.90 -14.10 -2.74
C ASP A 638 -18.71 -12.80 -1.93
N HIS A 639 -19.59 -12.53 -0.95
CA HIS A 639 -19.54 -11.35 -0.10
C HIS A 639 -19.99 -11.69 1.34
N LEU A 640 -19.13 -11.43 2.32
CA LEU A 640 -19.37 -11.63 3.75
C LEU A 640 -19.33 -10.28 4.49
N VAL A 641 -20.34 -10.05 5.34
CA VAL A 641 -20.40 -8.88 6.24
C VAL A 641 -20.53 -9.36 7.68
N LEU A 642 -19.53 -9.06 8.50
CA LEU A 642 -19.51 -9.32 9.93
C LEU A 642 -20.23 -8.17 10.67
N GLY A 643 -21.03 -8.51 11.67
CA GLY A 643 -21.93 -7.57 12.33
C GLY A 643 -21.77 -7.55 13.85
N GLY A 644 -21.61 -6.36 14.42
CA GLY A 644 -21.66 -6.11 15.86
C GLY A 644 -20.34 -5.62 16.46
N ASP A 645 -20.22 -5.80 17.78
CA ASP A 645 -19.12 -5.42 18.66
C ASP A 645 -18.59 -6.64 19.46
N GLU A 646 -18.81 -7.86 18.94
CA GLU A 646 -18.20 -9.10 19.43
C GLU A 646 -17.17 -9.59 18.41
N ASN A 647 -15.99 -9.99 18.88
CA ASN A 647 -14.95 -10.69 18.13
C ASN A 647 -15.52 -11.90 17.39
N ILE A 648 -15.57 -11.86 16.06
CA ILE A 648 -16.07 -12.96 15.22
C ILE A 648 -15.20 -13.12 13.97
N ASP A 649 -15.02 -14.36 13.54
CA ASP A 649 -14.02 -14.71 12.52
C ASP A 649 -14.69 -14.89 11.13
N GLY A 650 -14.14 -14.26 10.09
CA GLY A 650 -14.69 -14.26 8.73
C GLY A 650 -13.81 -15.01 7.75
N MET A 651 -14.24 -16.18 7.31
CA MET A 651 -13.46 -17.01 6.38
C MET A 651 -14.12 -17.07 5.00
N GLY A 652 -13.35 -16.87 3.94
CA GLY A 652 -13.80 -16.89 2.55
C GLY A 652 -13.95 -18.29 1.95
N ASN A 653 -13.82 -18.42 0.63
CA ASN A 653 -13.81 -19.66 -0.11
C ASN A 653 -12.92 -19.55 -1.36
N THR A 654 -12.77 -20.63 -2.14
CA THR A 654 -11.79 -20.69 -3.25
C THR A 654 -12.27 -19.99 -4.54
N GLY A 655 -12.57 -18.71 -4.43
CA GLY A 655 -12.80 -17.75 -5.50
C GLY A 655 -13.18 -16.39 -4.92
N ASP A 656 -12.88 -15.33 -5.68
CA ASP A 656 -12.98 -13.89 -5.42
C ASP A 656 -14.05 -13.49 -4.37
N ASN A 657 -13.63 -12.96 -3.22
CA ASN A 657 -14.44 -12.69 -2.02
C ASN A 657 -14.26 -11.28 -1.46
N ILE A 658 -15.37 -10.60 -1.24
CA ILE A 658 -15.41 -9.37 -0.45
C ILE A 658 -15.71 -9.74 1.01
N ILE A 659 -14.84 -9.38 1.96
CA ILE A 659 -15.08 -9.60 3.40
C ILE A 659 -14.98 -8.27 4.15
N LEU A 660 -16.08 -7.89 4.80
CA LEU A 660 -16.16 -6.72 5.69
C LEU A 660 -16.24 -7.18 7.15
N GLY A 661 -15.30 -6.73 7.97
CA GLY A 661 -15.22 -6.97 9.41
C GLY A 661 -16.19 -6.13 10.25
N ASN A 662 -15.96 -6.06 11.58
CA ASN A 662 -16.87 -5.40 12.52
C ASN A 662 -16.17 -4.44 13.50
N LEU A 663 -16.70 -4.28 14.74
CA LEU A 663 -16.18 -3.34 15.75
C LEU A 663 -15.46 -4.04 16.93
N GLY A 664 -14.70 -5.09 16.66
CA GLY A 664 -13.79 -5.70 17.62
C GLY A 664 -12.90 -6.76 16.98
N ASN A 665 -11.82 -7.18 17.63
CA ASN A 665 -10.76 -8.00 17.03
C ASN A 665 -11.29 -9.24 16.28
N ASN A 666 -11.22 -9.24 14.95
CA ASN A 666 -11.63 -10.28 14.02
C ASN A 666 -10.40 -11.06 13.50
N VAL A 667 -10.59 -12.32 13.12
CA VAL A 667 -9.64 -13.04 12.25
C VAL A 667 -10.30 -13.23 10.88
N ILE A 668 -9.65 -12.80 9.81
CA ILE A 668 -10.16 -12.85 8.45
C ILE A 668 -9.21 -13.71 7.58
N GLU A 669 -9.73 -14.67 6.82
CA GLU A 669 -8.94 -15.65 6.05
C GLU A 669 -9.65 -16.00 4.73
N ALA A 670 -9.15 -15.53 3.58
CA ALA A 670 -9.92 -15.52 2.34
C ALA A 670 -9.93 -16.86 1.55
N ASP A 671 -8.78 -17.57 1.44
CA ASP A 671 -8.57 -18.98 0.96
C ASP A 671 -7.81 -19.10 -0.40
N ASP A 672 -8.48 -19.01 -1.55
CA ASP A 672 -7.86 -18.87 -2.89
C ASP A 672 -8.73 -17.88 -3.72
N GLY A 673 -8.25 -16.73 -4.19
CA GLY A 673 -9.09 -15.74 -4.90
C GLY A 673 -8.36 -14.46 -5.29
N GLU A 674 -8.99 -13.57 -6.07
CA GLU A 674 -8.63 -12.15 -6.12
C GLU A 674 -9.54 -11.42 -5.11
N ASP A 675 -9.14 -11.36 -3.85
CA ASP A 675 -10.02 -11.05 -2.71
C ASP A 675 -9.96 -9.57 -2.26
N THR A 676 -10.96 -9.11 -1.50
CA THR A 676 -11.05 -7.73 -1.00
C THR A 676 -11.50 -7.71 0.46
N LEU A 677 -10.58 -7.37 1.37
CA LEU A 677 -10.71 -7.56 2.81
C LEU A 677 -10.62 -6.21 3.54
N LEU A 678 -11.65 -5.86 4.30
CA LEU A 678 -11.68 -4.65 5.15
C LEU A 678 -11.95 -5.08 6.59
N ALA A 679 -10.99 -4.87 7.51
CA ALA A 679 -11.08 -5.35 8.90
C ALA A 679 -12.00 -4.47 9.79
N ALA A 680 -11.90 -3.15 9.61
CA ALA A 680 -12.71 -2.08 10.21
C ALA A 680 -12.21 -1.55 11.58
N ASP A 681 -12.93 -1.73 12.70
CA ASP A 681 -12.50 -1.22 14.02
C ASP A 681 -12.07 -2.42 14.90
N GLY A 682 -10.76 -2.66 15.08
CA GLY A 682 -10.25 -3.84 15.75
C GLY A 682 -8.78 -3.74 16.19
N ASP A 683 -8.20 -4.85 16.65
CA ASP A 683 -6.76 -5.09 16.46
C ASP A 683 -6.77 -6.47 15.78
N ASP A 684 -6.84 -6.47 14.45
CA ASP A 684 -7.33 -7.58 13.62
C ASP A 684 -6.19 -8.44 13.03
N GLU A 685 -6.50 -9.68 12.63
CA GLU A 685 -5.54 -10.62 12.02
C GLU A 685 -6.09 -11.06 10.65
N VAL A 686 -5.49 -10.60 9.54
CA VAL A 686 -6.07 -10.71 8.19
C VAL A 686 -5.14 -11.42 7.21
N PHE A 687 -5.65 -12.43 6.52
CA PHE A 687 -4.93 -13.22 5.52
C PHE A 687 -5.70 -13.25 4.19
N GLY A 688 -5.07 -12.74 3.12
CA GLY A 688 -5.50 -12.94 1.74
C GLY A 688 -5.38 -14.41 1.32
N ASN A 689 -4.15 -14.81 0.99
CA ASN A 689 -3.52 -16.14 0.91
C ASN A 689 -3.00 -16.49 -0.49
N GLN A 690 -3.80 -16.40 -1.55
CA GLN A 690 -3.45 -17.01 -2.85
C GLN A 690 -4.20 -16.43 -4.05
N GLY A 691 -3.64 -15.35 -4.58
CA GLY A 691 -4.13 -14.51 -5.68
C GLY A 691 -3.90 -13.03 -5.32
N ASP A 692 -4.18 -12.11 -6.23
CA ASP A 692 -3.75 -10.71 -6.10
C ASP A 692 -4.75 -9.95 -5.20
N ASP A 693 -4.46 -9.85 -3.90
CA ASP A 693 -5.44 -9.50 -2.85
C ASP A 693 -5.40 -8.01 -2.41
N ALA A 694 -6.57 -7.41 -2.14
CA ALA A 694 -6.71 -6.05 -1.63
C ALA A 694 -7.09 -6.02 -0.13
N ILE A 695 -6.22 -5.54 0.75
CA ILE A 695 -6.36 -5.69 2.22
C ILE A 695 -6.26 -4.34 2.95
N PHE A 696 -7.25 -4.04 3.80
CA PHE A 696 -7.32 -2.80 4.59
C PHE A 696 -7.62 -3.10 6.07
N GLY A 697 -6.74 -2.69 6.99
CA GLY A 697 -6.99 -2.82 8.44
C GLY A 697 -8.06 -1.82 8.92
N ASN A 698 -7.74 -0.53 8.79
CA ASN A 698 -8.53 0.69 9.10
C ASN A 698 -8.28 1.31 10.49
N LEU A 699 -8.87 0.80 11.59
CA LEU A 699 -8.83 1.43 12.92
C LEU A 699 -8.42 0.48 14.07
N GLY A 700 -7.11 0.39 14.27
CA GLY A 700 -6.46 -0.14 15.47
C GLY A 700 -5.12 -0.78 15.10
N ASN A 701 -4.64 -1.80 15.81
CA ASN A 701 -3.26 -2.31 15.64
C ASN A 701 -3.26 -3.65 14.90
N ASP A 702 -3.25 -3.63 13.57
CA ASP A 702 -3.63 -4.79 12.75
C ASP A 702 -2.42 -5.62 12.25
N GLU A 703 -2.57 -6.95 12.16
CA GLU A 703 -1.61 -7.87 11.53
C GLU A 703 -2.17 -8.36 10.17
N LEU A 704 -1.66 -7.81 9.06
CA LEU A 704 -2.11 -8.06 7.69
C LEU A 704 -1.08 -8.89 6.89
N PHE A 705 -1.56 -9.89 6.14
CA PHE A 705 -0.74 -10.81 5.35
C PHE A 705 -1.35 -11.13 3.97
N GLY A 706 -0.62 -10.81 2.89
CA GLY A 706 -1.02 -11.14 1.51
C GLY A 706 -0.71 -12.59 1.11
N ASN A 707 0.59 -12.96 1.17
CA ASN A 707 1.20 -14.31 1.07
C ASN A 707 1.63 -14.83 -0.33
N GLU A 708 0.72 -15.04 -1.29
CA GLU A 708 1.00 -15.56 -2.66
C GLU A 708 0.12 -14.86 -3.72
N GLY A 709 0.43 -13.60 -3.99
CA GLY A 709 -0.17 -12.75 -5.02
C GLY A 709 0.68 -11.49 -5.22
N ASN A 710 0.27 -10.61 -6.14
CA ASN A 710 0.73 -9.23 -6.19
C ASN A 710 -0.22 -8.36 -5.35
N ASP A 711 0.04 -8.25 -4.05
CA ASP A 711 -0.96 -7.82 -3.07
C ASP A 711 -0.97 -6.30 -2.84
N ALA A 712 -2.14 -5.70 -2.61
CA ALA A 712 -2.33 -4.27 -2.34
C ALA A 712 -2.85 -4.05 -0.92
N GLN A 713 -1.99 -3.63 0.00
CA GLN A 713 -2.28 -3.61 1.44
C GLN A 713 -2.11 -2.23 2.08
N HIS A 714 -2.99 -1.89 3.02
CA HIS A 714 -2.93 -0.67 3.82
C HIS A 714 -3.33 -0.95 5.28
N GLY A 715 -2.43 -0.70 6.24
CA GLY A 715 -2.69 -0.81 7.69
C GLY A 715 -3.85 0.07 8.13
N GLY A 716 -3.63 1.36 8.36
CA GLY A 716 -4.70 2.30 8.69
C GLY A 716 -4.33 3.38 9.68
N GLN A 717 -4.76 3.21 10.93
CA GLN A 717 -4.50 4.10 12.07
C GLN A 717 -4.22 3.25 13.31
N GLY A 718 -2.94 3.04 13.60
CA GLY A 718 -2.53 1.91 14.41
C GLY A 718 -1.10 1.93 14.91
N ALA A 719 -0.52 0.73 14.93
CA ALA A 719 0.90 0.46 15.09
C ALA A 719 1.11 -0.90 14.42
N ASP A 720 0.94 -0.87 13.09
CA ASP A 720 0.47 -2.02 12.33
C ASP A 720 1.60 -2.96 11.92
N PHE A 721 1.27 -4.18 11.53
CA PHE A 721 2.19 -5.12 10.92
C PHE A 721 1.63 -5.55 9.56
N VAL A 722 2.23 -5.09 8.46
CA VAL A 722 1.72 -5.32 7.10
C VAL A 722 2.76 -6.07 6.28
N HIS A 723 2.37 -7.22 5.72
CA HIS A 723 3.27 -8.14 5.04
C HIS A 723 2.72 -8.56 3.68
N GLY A 724 3.44 -8.28 2.59
CA GLY A 724 3.19 -8.81 1.24
C GLY A 724 3.38 -10.34 1.16
N GLY A 725 4.25 -10.81 0.27
CA GLY A 725 5.06 -11.98 0.57
C GLY A 725 5.65 -12.71 -0.63
N GLN A 726 4.91 -12.86 -1.73
CA GLN A 726 5.33 -13.59 -2.95
C GLN A 726 4.63 -13.09 -4.23
N GLY A 727 4.76 -11.80 -4.49
CA GLY A 727 4.55 -11.17 -5.79
C GLY A 727 5.22 -9.80 -5.77
N ASP A 728 4.99 -9.00 -6.82
CA ASP A 728 5.43 -7.60 -6.85
C ASP A 728 4.41 -6.76 -6.07
N ASP A 729 4.61 -6.63 -4.76
CA ASP A 729 3.58 -6.17 -3.80
C ASP A 729 3.51 -4.63 -3.63
N THR A 730 2.37 -4.09 -3.19
CA THR A 730 2.21 -2.70 -2.72
C THR A 730 1.75 -2.69 -1.27
N VAL A 731 2.60 -2.20 -0.36
CA VAL A 731 2.42 -2.32 1.10
C VAL A 731 2.52 -0.96 1.77
N LEU A 732 1.44 -0.52 2.42
CA LEU A 732 1.32 0.77 3.09
C LEU A 732 1.04 0.58 4.59
N GLY A 733 1.79 1.25 5.47
CA GLY A 733 1.53 1.29 6.92
C GLY A 733 0.29 2.14 7.21
N GLY A 734 0.48 3.45 7.27
CA GLY A 734 -0.61 4.43 7.29
C GLY A 734 -0.36 5.54 8.30
N LYS A 735 -0.76 5.30 9.56
CA LYS A 735 -0.69 6.28 10.66
C LYS A 735 -0.42 5.62 12.00
N GLY A 736 0.86 5.53 12.39
CA GLY A 736 1.19 5.31 13.78
C GLY A 736 2.66 5.09 14.10
N ALA A 737 3.11 3.85 13.96
CA ALA A 737 4.46 3.37 14.28
C ALA A 737 4.59 1.93 13.75
N ASP A 738 4.63 1.82 12.44
CA ASP A 738 4.20 0.63 11.71
C ASP A 738 5.41 -0.25 11.31
N GLN A 739 5.17 -1.53 11.05
CA GLN A 739 6.15 -2.50 10.59
C GLN A 739 5.70 -3.08 9.25
N THR A 740 6.26 -2.57 8.17
CA THR A 740 5.91 -2.97 6.81
C THR A 740 7.01 -3.81 6.17
N LEU A 741 6.62 -4.88 5.47
CA LEU A 741 7.51 -5.79 4.76
C LEU A 741 6.87 -6.21 3.43
N GLY A 742 7.53 -5.98 2.29
CA GLY A 742 7.10 -6.53 1.00
C GLY A 742 7.28 -8.06 1.01
N GLY A 743 8.46 -8.50 0.60
CA GLY A 743 9.02 -9.78 1.02
C GLY A 743 9.77 -10.53 -0.08
N LYS A 744 9.14 -10.74 -1.25
CA LYS A 744 9.74 -11.39 -2.44
C LYS A 744 8.98 -11.05 -3.73
N GLY A 745 9.06 -9.80 -4.15
CA GLY A 745 8.97 -9.39 -5.54
C GLY A 745 9.84 -8.17 -5.75
N ASN A 746 9.40 -7.28 -6.63
CA ASN A 746 9.95 -5.93 -6.76
C ASN A 746 8.93 -4.99 -6.08
N ASP A 747 9.04 -4.87 -4.76
CA ASP A 747 7.94 -4.43 -3.90
C ASP A 747 7.92 -2.90 -3.74
N ASN A 748 6.74 -2.30 -3.56
CA ASN A 748 6.54 -0.87 -3.29
C ASN A 748 6.03 -0.68 -1.86
N VAL A 749 6.92 -0.36 -0.93
CA VAL A 749 6.68 -0.42 0.52
C VAL A 749 6.82 0.97 1.15
N MET A 750 5.79 1.45 1.86
CA MET A 750 5.77 2.78 2.50
C MET A 750 5.24 2.77 3.94
N GLY A 751 5.93 3.44 4.86
CA GLY A 751 5.46 3.64 6.25
C GLY A 751 4.29 4.63 6.34
N ASN A 752 4.46 5.81 5.74
CA ASN A 752 3.56 6.97 5.68
C ASN A 752 3.66 7.97 6.85
N GLN A 753 3.04 7.70 8.01
CA GLN A 753 2.97 8.64 9.14
C GLN A 753 3.19 7.97 10.51
N GLY A 754 4.42 7.59 10.80
CA GLY A 754 4.83 7.16 12.15
C GLY A 754 6.33 7.28 12.36
N ASP A 755 6.83 6.75 13.47
CA ASP A 755 8.26 6.40 13.63
C ASP A 755 8.41 4.94 13.16
N ASP A 756 8.46 4.73 11.84
CA ASP A 756 8.13 3.44 11.20
C ASP A 756 9.35 2.51 11.02
N THR A 757 9.09 1.23 10.72
CA THR A 757 10.10 0.24 10.31
C THR A 757 9.67 -0.41 9.00
N VAL A 758 10.26 0.05 7.90
CA VAL A 758 9.86 -0.25 6.53
C VAL A 758 10.94 -1.12 5.87
N GLN A 759 10.56 -2.25 5.30
CA GLN A 759 11.48 -3.14 4.58
C GLN A 759 10.90 -3.58 3.23
N GLY A 760 11.73 -3.56 2.16
CA GLY A 760 11.41 -4.20 0.88
C GLY A 760 11.40 -5.72 1.03
N GLY A 761 12.48 -6.38 0.61
CA GLY A 761 12.64 -7.81 0.85
C GLY A 761 13.72 -8.44 0.00
N ALA A 762 13.36 -8.82 -1.23
CA ALA A 762 14.18 -9.70 -2.08
C ALA A 762 13.75 -9.69 -3.56
N GLY A 763 13.76 -8.51 -4.16
CA GLY A 763 13.88 -8.23 -5.60
C GLY A 763 14.37 -6.80 -5.76
N ASP A 764 14.12 -6.12 -6.89
CA ASP A 764 14.58 -4.73 -7.05
C ASP A 764 13.52 -3.75 -6.48
N ASP A 765 13.56 -3.50 -5.16
CA ASP A 765 12.45 -2.90 -4.39
C ASP A 765 12.43 -1.35 -4.41
N THR A 766 11.27 -0.75 -4.10
CA THR A 766 11.09 0.68 -3.78
C THR A 766 10.56 0.83 -2.36
N VAL A 767 11.34 1.45 -1.48
CA VAL A 767 11.11 1.45 -0.03
C VAL A 767 11.21 2.87 0.53
N HIS A 768 10.16 3.34 1.21
CA HIS A 768 10.08 4.71 1.73
C HIS A 768 9.58 4.72 3.19
N GLY A 769 10.19 5.51 4.08
CA GLY A 769 9.66 5.79 5.42
C GLY A 769 8.38 6.62 5.34
N GLY A 770 8.47 7.92 5.58
CA GLY A 770 7.37 8.86 5.31
C GLY A 770 7.48 10.18 6.05
N ARG A 771 6.91 10.22 7.26
CA ARG A 771 6.84 11.40 8.14
C ARG A 771 7.07 11.01 9.62
N GLY A 772 8.30 10.64 9.98
CA GLY A 772 8.77 10.53 11.37
C GLY A 772 10.25 10.14 11.44
N ASP A 773 10.74 9.65 12.59
CA ASP A 773 12.15 9.23 12.73
C ASP A 773 12.29 7.73 12.32
N ASP A 774 12.35 7.46 11.01
CA ASP A 774 12.10 6.13 10.42
C ASP A 774 13.32 5.16 10.41
N ILE A 775 13.04 3.86 10.26
CA ILE A 775 14.02 2.81 9.90
C ILE A 775 13.63 2.21 8.55
N VAL A 776 14.45 2.38 7.52
CA VAL A 776 14.12 1.97 6.13
C VAL A 776 15.19 1.04 5.58
N ILE A 777 14.78 -0.11 5.03
CA ILE A 777 15.67 -1.18 4.57
C ILE A 777 15.24 -1.62 3.17
N GLY A 778 16.16 -1.66 2.20
CA GLY A 778 15.96 -2.36 0.93
C GLY A 778 15.87 -3.87 1.14
N GLY A 779 16.84 -4.62 0.64
CA GLY A 779 16.92 -6.06 0.91
C GLY A 779 18.01 -6.79 0.14
N ASP A 780 17.63 -7.91 -0.47
CA ASP A 780 18.47 -8.64 -1.42
C ASP A 780 18.16 -8.19 -2.88
N GLY A 781 18.42 -6.91 -3.19
CA GLY A 781 17.93 -6.23 -4.39
C GLY A 781 18.86 -5.18 -5.01
N SER A 782 18.30 -4.33 -5.88
CA SER A 782 18.93 -3.12 -6.46
C SER A 782 18.09 -1.90 -6.12
N ASP A 783 17.97 -1.62 -4.82
CA ASP A 783 16.77 -1.00 -4.26
C ASP A 783 16.74 0.52 -4.36
N VAL A 784 15.54 1.12 -4.43
CA VAL A 784 15.33 2.57 -4.30
C VAL A 784 14.86 2.85 -2.87
N VAL A 785 15.72 3.46 -2.06
CA VAL A 785 15.50 3.65 -0.61
C VAL A 785 15.38 5.14 -0.29
N ALA A 786 14.31 5.53 0.39
CA ALA A 786 14.07 6.90 0.85
C ALA A 786 13.68 6.92 2.33
N GLY A 787 14.22 7.88 3.08
CA GLY A 787 13.75 8.16 4.44
C GLY A 787 12.37 8.82 4.38
N GLY A 788 12.38 10.13 4.11
CA GLY A 788 11.17 10.93 4.07
C GLY A 788 11.41 12.22 4.83
N LYS A 789 10.57 12.52 5.82
CA LYS A 789 10.68 13.73 6.66
C LYS A 789 10.96 13.39 8.12
N GLY A 790 12.23 13.27 8.51
CA GLY A 790 12.64 13.14 9.92
C GLY A 790 14.13 13.01 10.19
N THR A 791 14.54 11.82 10.67
CA THR A 791 15.88 11.55 11.22
C THR A 791 16.30 10.11 10.92
N ASP A 792 16.33 9.75 9.64
CA ASP A 792 16.02 8.38 9.24
C ASP A 792 17.25 7.45 9.19
N PHE A 793 17.05 6.18 9.50
CA PHE A 793 18.08 5.14 9.49
C PHE A 793 17.90 4.21 8.29
N MET A 794 18.66 4.49 7.23
CA MET A 794 18.59 3.75 5.97
C MET A 794 19.61 2.61 5.90
N GLN A 795 19.20 1.50 5.28
CA GLN A 795 20.05 0.43 4.80
C GLN A 795 19.67 0.08 3.36
N GLY A 796 20.66 -0.12 2.48
CA GLY A 796 20.41 -0.65 1.13
C GLY A 796 20.25 -2.16 1.24
N GLY A 797 21.33 -2.88 0.97
CA GLY A 797 21.48 -4.26 1.42
C GLY A 797 22.49 -5.03 0.59
N SER A 798 22.02 -5.71 -0.46
CA SER A 798 22.83 -6.66 -1.25
C SER A 798 22.87 -6.41 -2.76
N GLY A 799 22.90 -5.17 -3.26
CA GLY A 799 23.15 -4.95 -4.69
C GLY A 799 23.76 -3.63 -5.11
N ALA A 800 22.91 -2.71 -5.58
CA ALA A 800 23.31 -1.55 -6.38
C ALA A 800 22.37 -0.36 -6.12
N ASP A 801 22.32 0.02 -4.84
CA ASP A 801 21.14 0.66 -4.27
C ASP A 801 21.16 2.19 -4.45
N THR A 802 19.98 2.79 -4.57
CA THR A 802 19.76 4.20 -4.89
C THR A 802 19.06 4.89 -3.72
N PHE A 803 19.82 5.65 -2.92
CA PHE A 803 19.27 6.40 -1.79
C PHE A 803 18.78 7.78 -2.24
N VAL A 804 17.52 8.11 -2.04
CA VAL A 804 16.87 9.34 -2.53
C VAL A 804 16.74 10.39 -1.42
N PHE A 805 17.09 11.64 -1.71
CA PHE A 805 16.94 12.78 -0.81
C PHE A 805 16.40 14.03 -1.52
N ASN A 806 15.42 14.65 -0.89
CA ASN A 806 14.75 15.89 -1.30
C ASN A 806 15.00 16.99 -0.26
N ALA A 807 14.52 18.20 -0.53
CA ALA A 807 14.71 19.35 0.36
C ALA A 807 13.64 19.41 1.46
N GLY A 808 14.08 19.47 2.72
CA GLY A 808 13.23 19.37 3.91
C GLY A 808 13.12 17.97 4.50
N ASP A 809 13.89 17.01 4.01
CA ASP A 809 13.84 15.60 4.43
C ASP A 809 14.42 15.38 5.84
N GLY A 810 15.50 16.07 6.23
CA GLY A 810 15.94 16.10 7.64
C GLY A 810 17.38 15.65 7.90
N THR A 811 17.61 14.66 8.77
CA THR A 811 18.97 14.32 9.27
C THR A 811 19.23 12.83 9.38
N ASP A 812 19.81 12.28 8.33
CA ASP A 812 19.65 10.86 7.99
C ASP A 812 20.97 10.09 8.03
N TYR A 813 20.86 8.77 8.12
CA TYR A 813 21.94 7.85 8.44
C TYR A 813 21.90 6.61 7.56
N ILE A 814 22.62 6.63 6.42
CA ILE A 814 22.84 5.41 5.63
C ILE A 814 23.91 4.56 6.33
N THR A 815 23.59 3.29 6.58
CA THR A 815 24.35 2.42 7.49
C THR A 815 25.42 1.54 6.83
N ASP A 816 25.28 1.21 5.54
CA ASP A 816 26.14 0.25 4.83
C ASP A 816 26.72 0.68 3.47
N PHE A 817 26.30 1.83 2.92
CA PHE A 817 26.68 2.41 1.61
C PHE A 817 28.04 1.94 1.02
N SER A 818 27.97 1.23 -0.10
CA SER A 818 29.08 0.59 -0.80
C SER A 818 29.07 0.86 -2.31
N ALA A 819 29.61 2.00 -2.72
CA ALA A 819 29.98 2.30 -4.12
C ALA A 819 31.07 1.37 -4.75
N ALA A 820 31.28 0.18 -4.17
CA ALA A 820 32.00 -0.95 -4.77
C ALA A 820 31.07 -2.03 -5.31
N ASP A 821 29.82 -2.08 -4.84
CA ASP A 821 28.79 -3.06 -5.20
C ASP A 821 27.81 -2.42 -6.21
N GLY A 822 27.25 -1.23 -5.93
CA GLY A 822 26.75 -0.34 -6.99
C GLY A 822 26.27 1.07 -6.59
N ASP A 823 26.31 1.38 -5.31
CA ASP A 823 25.42 2.34 -4.65
C ASP A 823 25.58 3.80 -5.09
N GLN A 824 24.45 4.50 -5.17
CA GLN A 824 24.33 5.90 -5.54
C GLN A 824 23.41 6.67 -4.58
N ILE A 825 23.66 7.98 -4.47
CA ILE A 825 22.84 8.93 -3.72
C ILE A 825 22.26 9.92 -4.72
N THR A 826 20.94 10.02 -4.74
CA THR A 826 20.15 10.82 -5.69
C THR A 826 19.62 12.06 -4.99
N LEU A 827 19.92 13.23 -5.56
CA LEU A 827 19.52 14.53 -5.03
C LEU A 827 18.70 15.31 -6.09
N ASP A 828 17.58 15.89 -5.68
CA ASP A 828 16.83 16.86 -6.49
C ASP A 828 17.67 18.14 -6.74
N ALA A 829 17.92 18.47 -8.01
CA ALA A 829 18.78 19.57 -8.39
C ALA A 829 18.11 20.96 -8.27
N GLU A 830 16.80 21.07 -8.52
CA GLU A 830 16.08 22.36 -8.52
C GLU A 830 15.90 22.89 -7.09
N HIS A 831 15.53 22.05 -6.10
CA HIS A 831 15.21 22.53 -4.74
C HIS A 831 16.46 22.95 -3.94
N PHE A 832 17.58 22.23 -4.05
CA PHE A 832 18.84 22.64 -3.41
C PHE A 832 19.54 23.81 -4.12
N GLY A 833 18.96 24.32 -5.22
CA GLY A 833 19.44 25.52 -5.91
C GLY A 833 20.69 25.30 -6.76
N PHE A 834 20.94 24.06 -7.17
CA PHE A 834 21.91 23.74 -8.20
C PHE A 834 21.31 24.02 -9.59
N LEU A 835 22.10 23.84 -10.63
CA LEU A 835 21.57 23.81 -12.00
C LEU A 835 21.31 22.35 -12.36
N GLU A 836 20.15 22.08 -12.94
CA GLU A 836 19.83 20.85 -13.67
C GLU A 836 20.99 20.52 -14.64
N GLY A 837 21.54 19.30 -14.56
CA GLY A 837 22.76 18.93 -15.30
C GLY A 837 24.06 19.62 -14.86
N GLY A 838 24.12 20.12 -13.63
CA GLY A 838 25.34 20.65 -13.00
C GLY A 838 26.46 19.60 -12.84
N ASP A 839 27.70 20.04 -12.64
CA ASP A 839 28.85 19.13 -12.45
C ASP A 839 28.82 18.53 -11.03
N PRO A 840 28.61 17.21 -10.84
CA PRO A 840 28.56 16.60 -9.49
C PRO A 840 29.88 16.74 -8.72
N THR A 841 30.98 17.09 -9.40
CA THR A 841 32.24 17.47 -8.76
C THR A 841 32.11 18.71 -7.86
N GLU A 842 31.08 19.55 -8.02
CA GLU A 842 30.81 20.67 -7.10
C GLU A 842 30.17 20.17 -5.78
N LEU A 843 29.31 19.15 -5.81
CA LEU A 843 28.74 18.50 -4.62
C LEU A 843 29.79 17.83 -3.73
N LEU A 844 30.88 17.31 -4.33
CA LEU A 844 32.04 16.79 -3.60
C LEU A 844 32.73 17.84 -2.70
N SER A 845 32.36 19.13 -2.79
CA SER A 845 32.81 20.17 -1.86
C SER A 845 31.92 20.33 -0.61
N LEU A 846 30.71 19.75 -0.61
CA LEU A 846 29.80 19.65 0.54
C LEU A 846 30.16 18.47 1.45
N VAL A 847 30.67 17.39 0.85
CA VAL A 847 31.10 16.17 1.56
C VAL A 847 32.20 16.50 2.57
N GLN A 848 31.88 16.39 3.85
CA GLN A 848 32.74 16.66 4.99
C GLN A 848 32.98 15.39 5.81
N SER A 849 33.94 15.45 6.74
CA SER A 849 34.14 14.39 7.75
C SER A 849 33.57 14.83 9.09
N ASP A 850 32.80 13.96 9.73
CA ASP A 850 32.28 14.19 11.08
C ASP A 850 33.37 14.02 12.17
N ALA A 851 32.96 14.01 13.45
CA ALA A 851 33.88 13.80 14.57
C ALA A 851 34.39 12.35 14.72
N ASN A 852 33.72 11.37 14.09
CA ASN A 852 34.01 9.95 14.16
C ASN A 852 34.84 9.46 12.95
N GLY A 853 34.70 10.11 11.79
CA GLY A 853 35.35 9.79 10.52
C GLY A 853 34.39 9.45 9.37
N ASN A 854 33.07 9.53 9.60
CA ASN A 854 32.02 9.31 8.60
C ASN A 854 32.02 10.43 7.56
N ALA A 855 31.55 10.13 6.34
CA ALA A 855 31.22 11.14 5.34
C ALA A 855 29.85 11.75 5.67
N VAL A 856 29.73 13.07 5.51
CA VAL A 856 28.50 13.82 5.77
C VAL A 856 28.29 14.83 4.65
N LEU A 857 27.10 14.84 4.05
CA LEU A 857 26.68 15.84 3.08
C LEU A 857 25.81 16.85 3.82
N ASP A 858 26.27 18.10 3.91
CA ASP A 858 25.53 19.24 4.47
C ASP A 858 24.89 19.99 3.28
N LEU A 859 23.60 19.74 3.05
CA LEU A 859 22.86 20.24 1.89
C LEU A 859 22.30 21.66 2.12
N GLY A 860 22.21 22.08 3.38
CA GLY A 860 21.66 23.36 3.80
C GLY A 860 20.16 23.27 4.14
N GLY A 861 19.54 24.41 4.49
CA GLY A 861 18.15 24.47 4.98
C GLY A 861 17.98 23.96 6.42
N GLY A 862 18.42 22.72 6.61
CA GLY A 862 18.43 21.87 7.80
C GLY A 862 18.99 20.48 7.47
N ASP A 863 19.08 20.16 6.17
CA ASP A 863 19.11 18.82 5.61
C ASP A 863 20.54 18.23 5.56
N GLN A 864 20.68 16.97 5.99
CA GLN A 864 21.98 16.33 6.18
C GLN A 864 21.94 14.79 6.13
N VAL A 865 22.56 14.18 5.12
CA VAL A 865 22.82 12.72 5.12
C VAL A 865 24.22 12.37 5.62
N THR A 866 24.31 11.37 6.50
CA THR A 866 25.55 10.81 7.07
C THR A 866 25.76 9.37 6.61
N LEU A 867 26.87 9.10 5.93
CA LEU A 867 27.27 7.77 5.48
C LEU A 867 28.17 7.12 6.54
N ILE A 868 27.60 6.20 7.32
CA ILE A 868 28.28 5.62 8.49
C ILE A 868 29.41 4.69 8.06
N GLY A 869 30.62 4.92 8.61
CA GLY A 869 31.81 4.12 8.30
C GLY A 869 32.50 4.43 6.97
N VAL A 870 31.88 5.23 6.09
CA VAL A 870 32.44 5.68 4.81
C VAL A 870 33.41 6.84 5.04
N ASP A 871 34.60 6.80 4.43
CA ASP A 871 35.60 7.88 4.52
C ASP A 871 35.36 8.93 3.42
N ALA A 872 35.06 10.18 3.81
CA ALA A 872 34.89 11.31 2.89
C ALA A 872 36.06 11.52 1.90
N ASN A 873 37.27 11.07 2.23
CA ASN A 873 38.43 11.14 1.32
C ASN A 873 38.35 10.13 0.15
N GLY A 874 37.36 9.22 0.16
CA GLY A 874 37.07 8.26 -0.89
C GLY A 874 35.97 8.70 -1.88
N ALA A 875 35.25 9.78 -1.58
CA ALA A 875 34.09 10.21 -2.38
C ALA A 875 34.44 10.50 -3.84
N SER A 876 33.59 10.01 -4.74
CA SER A 876 33.68 10.22 -6.19
C SER A 876 32.40 10.85 -6.72
N ALA A 877 32.49 11.51 -7.89
CA ALA A 877 31.30 12.04 -8.57
C ALA A 877 30.33 10.92 -8.98
N ASP A 878 30.86 9.70 -9.17
CA ASP A 878 30.08 8.50 -9.48
C ASP A 878 29.16 8.03 -8.32
N TRP A 879 29.26 8.63 -7.13
CA TRP A 879 28.36 8.36 -5.99
C TRP A 879 27.09 9.21 -6.02
N LEU A 880 27.01 10.22 -6.90
CA LEU A 880 26.02 11.31 -6.80
C LEU A 880 25.30 11.51 -8.13
N VAL A 881 23.99 11.25 -8.11
CA VAL A 881 23.06 11.57 -9.19
C VAL A 881 22.38 12.89 -8.84
N LEU A 882 22.38 13.83 -9.80
CA LEU A 882 21.52 15.01 -9.80
C LEU A 882 20.43 14.77 -10.84
N VAL A 883 19.17 14.84 -10.40
CA VAL A 883 17.96 14.86 -11.25
C VAL A 883 17.42 16.28 -11.30
#